data_AF-A0AAC9V7B8-F1
#
_entry.id   AF-A0AAC9V7B8-F1
#
_cell.length_a   1.000
_cell.length_b   1.000
_cell.length_c   1.000
_cell.angle_alpha   90.00
_cell.angle_beta   90.00
_cell.angle_gamma   90.00
#
_symmetry.space_group_name_H-M   'P 1'
#
loop_
_entity.id
_entity.type
_entity.pdbx_description
1 polymer ?
#
loop_
_entity_poly.entity_id
_entity_poly.type
_entity_poly.pdbx_seq_one_letter_code
_entity_poly.pdbx_strand_id
1 'polypeptide(L)'
;MDYWVKVKSKSGKSFKATVIEGDKEKVSVPANTTQYITYYAIVDSASKLNDLSFQIVKWDFSAANYERVLGSISYPAQATDKVAAYQPGVMLYGSGKLKGAVKQAFITKDKDSGYVTINYLLENVGQQVIDLSKMNFNLQTESMSVYNVSSPGLEAMTIQPQERKIITLRSTVPAAVVSKPLSIVLSLNDEASKVKLPAGIFSLPALKTQAPSVAGQPRTVYMDGQPVSTKTGQVFVNQDTNGQSLSLEFSMTNSGTAAASGAYDFFLLTDKGTSYALTYTKEENASLLPGVAKTLSLGGTVPAGASIAGSQLLMKSAATEKEKSYVVGSYSLETASQEGGLGSAFSYHDYSIQLKSINRMPTQDQDVLMAKLSISNTSSLTKQVPALGGYFMINGVKVGAEQKAVTLDQTVTLAPGASYEAVVYTEIPYSTAIQQISFVSTEPVADKPGKMLYQFTGQQLSEVPVGNVDTPYEISASGKKASINVKRAAIYKLESSQTFYLEIEAVNKEARASQIAKLGAYLIDRNGSSVPVQFSELKERISPEGKALIAAWATLPRSFEVTDYQLVLGEAISAATSTPPPASGDGSGSTGGSSTGSGGSSTGSETASGIIVRPAAYSLAGSVTDVATTDLKQLRIGAYMLSLSKIGLFYNVKDAYAIDGLKLQTNYSLLRDSQYEAVAGTHKLVVEVVNQDAGKLALSKTYQLGVGVQGSQDDVLKEGSDLDFNILFSDPEIQSKIQTNSKYKLNIYDVFQDSKILIASKQYSWFLIDK
;
A
#
# COMPACT_ATOMS: atom_id res chain seq x y z
N MET A 1 17.66 -23.64 -72.83
CA MET A 1 17.03 -22.80 -73.86
C MET A 1 18.10 -21.93 -74.50
N ASP A 2 18.05 -21.69 -75.81
CA ASP A 2 19.05 -20.92 -76.56
C ASP A 2 18.80 -19.39 -76.52
N TYR A 3 17.97 -18.93 -75.59
CA TYR A 3 17.53 -17.55 -75.47
C TYR A 3 17.86 -17.02 -74.08
N TRP A 4 18.33 -15.77 -73.99
CA TRP A 4 18.56 -15.08 -72.72
C TRP A 4 18.28 -13.59 -72.84
N VAL A 5 18.25 -12.91 -71.70
CA VAL A 5 17.99 -11.47 -71.62
C VAL A 5 19.31 -10.73 -71.37
N LYS A 6 19.53 -9.63 -72.10
CA LYS A 6 20.53 -8.60 -71.75
C LYS A 6 19.82 -7.33 -71.32
N VAL A 7 20.21 -6.76 -70.19
CA VAL A 7 19.65 -5.50 -69.70
C VAL A 7 20.60 -4.36 -70.10
N LYS A 8 20.07 -3.32 -70.73
CA LYS A 8 20.83 -2.12 -71.10
C LYS A 8 20.12 -0.85 -70.62
N SER A 9 20.89 0.16 -70.21
CA SER A 9 20.35 1.51 -70.03
C SER A 9 20.17 2.23 -71.38
N LYS A 10 19.38 3.30 -71.41
CA LYS A 10 19.31 4.25 -72.54
C LYS A 10 20.66 4.88 -72.87
N SER A 11 21.55 5.00 -71.89
CA SER A 11 22.94 5.46 -72.09
C SER A 11 23.88 4.39 -72.66
N GLY A 12 23.38 3.17 -72.94
CA GLY A 12 24.13 2.06 -73.52
C GLY A 12 24.88 1.18 -72.52
N LYS A 13 24.80 1.47 -71.21
CA LYS A 13 25.42 0.67 -70.16
C LYS A 13 24.75 -0.69 -70.09
N SER A 14 25.51 -1.78 -70.06
CA SER A 14 24.98 -3.15 -69.96
C SER A 14 25.04 -3.66 -68.53
N PHE A 15 23.99 -4.36 -68.10
CA PHE A 15 23.89 -5.03 -66.80
C PHE A 15 23.74 -6.55 -67.00
N LYS A 16 24.44 -7.32 -66.17
CA LYS A 16 24.39 -8.79 -66.22
C LYS A 16 23.05 -9.28 -65.69
N ALA A 17 22.24 -9.87 -66.57
CA ALA A 17 21.04 -10.60 -66.18
C ALA A 17 21.39 -12.04 -65.80
N THR A 18 20.77 -12.55 -64.74
CA THR A 18 20.96 -13.90 -64.22
C THR A 18 19.59 -14.56 -64.06
N VAL A 19 19.46 -15.80 -64.52
CA VAL A 19 18.25 -16.62 -64.28
C VAL A 19 18.27 -17.13 -62.85
N ILE A 20 17.11 -17.13 -62.18
CA ILE A 20 16.99 -17.72 -60.84
C ILE A 20 17.22 -19.23 -60.89
N GLU A 21 17.75 -19.81 -59.82
CA GLU A 21 18.18 -21.22 -59.79
C GLU A 21 17.06 -22.19 -60.19
N GLY A 22 15.86 -21.99 -59.62
CA GLY A 22 14.70 -22.84 -59.89
C GLY A 22 14.16 -22.78 -61.33
N ASP A 23 14.61 -21.80 -62.12
CA ASP A 23 14.19 -21.65 -63.52
C ASP A 23 15.22 -22.16 -64.52
N LYS A 24 16.45 -22.48 -64.09
CA LYS A 24 17.51 -22.97 -65.00
C LYS A 24 17.18 -24.31 -65.63
N GLU A 25 16.44 -25.16 -64.93
CA GLU A 25 16.03 -26.49 -65.41
C GLU A 25 14.85 -26.42 -66.41
N LYS A 26 14.20 -25.25 -66.54
CA LYS A 26 13.10 -25.04 -67.49
C LYS A 26 13.66 -24.90 -68.90
N VAL A 27 13.93 -26.02 -69.55
CA VAL A 27 14.58 -26.05 -70.87
C VAL A 27 13.62 -26.16 -72.06
N SER A 28 12.35 -26.47 -71.83
CA SER A 28 11.32 -26.64 -72.87
C SER A 28 9.97 -26.05 -72.46
N VAL A 29 9.16 -25.62 -73.44
CA VAL A 29 7.77 -25.17 -73.23
C VAL A 29 6.85 -26.09 -74.04
N PRO A 30 5.94 -26.84 -73.41
CA PRO A 30 4.97 -27.66 -74.13
C PRO A 30 4.04 -26.83 -75.03
N ALA A 31 3.55 -27.44 -76.10
CA ALA A 31 2.63 -26.79 -77.04
C ALA A 31 1.37 -26.27 -76.30
N ASN A 32 0.94 -25.05 -76.65
CA ASN A 32 -0.22 -24.36 -76.04
C ASN A 32 -0.13 -24.11 -74.53
N THR A 33 1.07 -24.16 -73.96
CA THR A 33 1.29 -23.81 -72.55
C THR A 33 2.13 -22.55 -72.41
N THR A 34 2.10 -21.95 -71.21
CA THR A 34 2.93 -20.79 -70.88
C THR A 34 3.91 -21.19 -69.79
N GLN A 35 5.18 -20.85 -69.98
CA GLN A 35 6.23 -21.05 -68.99
C GLN A 35 6.81 -19.69 -68.55
N TYR A 36 6.91 -19.49 -67.24
CA TYR A 36 7.56 -18.31 -66.68
C TYR A 36 9.05 -18.62 -66.38
N ILE A 37 9.92 -17.71 -66.83
CA ILE A 37 11.36 -17.67 -66.56
C ILE A 37 11.70 -16.29 -65.99
N THR A 38 12.23 -16.25 -64.77
CA THR A 38 12.58 -15.02 -64.07
C THR A 38 14.07 -14.72 -64.21
N TYR A 39 14.37 -13.51 -64.70
CA TYR A 39 15.72 -12.95 -64.74
C TYR A 39 15.83 -11.80 -63.73
N TYR A 40 16.97 -11.68 -63.06
CA TYR A 40 17.30 -10.52 -62.23
C TYR A 40 18.65 -9.91 -62.65
N ALA A 41 18.82 -8.61 -62.42
CA ALA A 41 20.06 -7.89 -62.66
C ALA A 41 20.28 -6.87 -61.54
N ILE A 42 21.54 -6.69 -61.13
CA ILE A 42 21.93 -5.61 -60.22
C ILE A 42 22.27 -4.39 -61.07
N VAL A 43 21.60 -3.27 -60.80
CA VAL A 43 21.80 -1.98 -61.50
C VAL A 43 22.40 -0.95 -60.55
N ASP A 44 23.02 0.10 -61.09
CA ASP A 44 23.51 1.21 -60.27
C ASP A 44 22.36 2.11 -59.77
N SER A 45 22.64 2.89 -58.72
CA SER A 45 21.65 3.76 -58.07
C SER A 45 21.16 4.92 -58.93
N ALA A 46 21.84 5.25 -60.03
CA ALA A 46 21.44 6.34 -60.93
C ALA A 46 20.47 5.87 -62.02
N SER A 47 20.47 4.57 -62.32
CA SER A 47 19.64 3.96 -63.36
C SER A 47 18.20 3.79 -62.89
N LYS A 48 17.24 4.46 -63.56
CA LYS A 48 15.80 4.30 -63.28
C LYS A 48 15.20 3.18 -64.13
N LEU A 49 14.09 2.61 -63.69
CA LEU A 49 13.40 1.54 -64.43
C LEU A 49 13.02 1.95 -65.86
N ASN A 50 12.58 3.20 -66.05
CA ASN A 50 12.23 3.77 -67.36
C ASN A 50 13.46 4.00 -68.26
N ASP A 51 14.67 3.86 -67.73
CA ASP A 51 15.92 3.95 -68.50
C ASP A 51 16.38 2.57 -68.98
N LEU A 52 15.72 1.48 -68.58
CA LEU A 52 16.12 0.12 -68.91
C LEU A 52 15.40 -0.43 -70.16
N SER A 53 16.17 -1.13 -70.97
CA SER A 53 15.77 -1.92 -72.13
C SER A 53 16.23 -3.37 -71.93
N PHE A 54 15.33 -4.30 -72.20
CA PHE A 54 15.52 -5.74 -72.05
C PHE A 54 15.61 -6.36 -73.44
N GLN A 55 16.83 -6.67 -73.88
CA GLN A 55 17.09 -7.29 -75.18
C GLN A 55 16.97 -8.80 -75.06
N ILE A 56 16.11 -9.41 -75.87
CA ILE A 56 16.04 -10.87 -76.00
C ILE A 56 17.07 -11.29 -77.04
N VAL A 57 18.02 -12.11 -76.63
CA VAL A 57 19.16 -12.55 -77.44
C VAL A 57 19.11 -14.06 -77.62
N LYS A 58 19.54 -14.53 -78.79
CA LYS A 58 19.80 -15.96 -79.03
C LYS A 58 21.22 -16.18 -79.55
N TRP A 59 21.68 -17.42 -79.45
CA TRP A 59 22.86 -17.86 -80.18
C TRP A 59 22.59 -17.82 -81.70
N ASP A 60 23.53 -17.26 -82.44
CA ASP A 60 23.56 -17.25 -83.89
C ASP A 60 25.02 -17.31 -84.34
N PHE A 61 25.49 -18.51 -84.66
CA PHE A 61 26.89 -18.74 -85.05
C PHE A 61 27.29 -18.03 -86.35
N SER A 62 26.32 -17.43 -87.07
CA SER A 62 26.56 -16.62 -88.27
C SER A 62 26.70 -15.11 -87.99
N ALA A 63 26.44 -14.65 -86.76
CA ALA A 63 26.48 -13.24 -86.36
C ALA A 63 27.78 -12.88 -85.62
N ALA A 64 28.11 -11.58 -85.58
CA ALA A 64 29.23 -11.07 -84.79
C ALA A 64 29.04 -11.41 -83.30
N ASN A 65 30.11 -11.88 -82.64
CA ASN A 65 30.08 -12.39 -81.26
C ASN A 65 29.14 -13.60 -81.03
N TYR A 66 28.70 -14.26 -82.11
CA TYR A 66 27.78 -15.40 -82.10
C TYR A 66 26.39 -15.10 -81.51
N GLU A 67 25.98 -13.83 -81.46
CA GLU A 67 24.73 -13.42 -80.82
C GLU A 67 23.82 -12.66 -81.79
N ARG A 68 22.51 -12.94 -81.72
CA ARG A 68 21.48 -12.17 -82.44
C ARG A 68 20.41 -11.65 -81.48
N VAL A 69 20.18 -10.34 -81.49
CA VAL A 69 19.05 -9.71 -80.80
C VAL A 69 17.78 -9.98 -81.60
N LEU A 70 16.80 -10.61 -80.97
CA LEU A 70 15.49 -10.91 -81.55
C LEU A 70 14.49 -9.78 -81.36
N GLY A 71 14.68 -9.00 -80.29
CA GLY A 71 13.83 -7.87 -79.97
C GLY A 71 14.31 -7.17 -78.70
N SER A 72 13.72 -6.00 -78.44
CA SER A 72 13.93 -5.24 -77.22
C SER A 72 12.58 -4.88 -76.62
N ILE A 73 12.45 -5.07 -75.33
CA ILE A 73 11.31 -4.61 -74.54
C ILE A 73 11.80 -3.42 -73.71
N SER A 74 11.18 -2.27 -73.87
CA SER A 74 11.50 -1.09 -73.04
C SER A 74 10.40 -0.90 -72.01
N TYR A 75 10.77 -0.45 -70.82
CA TYR A 75 9.77 -0.10 -69.83
C TYR A 75 8.93 1.10 -70.32
N PRO A 76 7.58 1.08 -70.21
CA PRO A 76 6.74 2.14 -70.77
C PRO A 76 6.96 3.49 -70.07
N ALA A 77 7.03 4.58 -70.83
CA ALA A 77 7.42 5.90 -70.30
C ALA A 77 6.48 6.46 -69.21
N GLN A 78 5.21 6.03 -69.18
CA GLN A 78 4.19 6.46 -68.22
C GLN A 78 3.66 5.32 -67.33
N ALA A 79 4.25 4.11 -67.39
CA ALA A 79 3.81 3.01 -66.55
C ALA A 79 4.32 3.17 -65.11
N THR A 80 3.44 2.89 -64.14
CA THR A 80 3.81 2.70 -62.73
C THR A 80 3.63 1.22 -62.39
N ASP A 81 4.62 0.66 -61.71
CA ASP A 81 4.56 -0.66 -61.09
C ASP A 81 3.85 -0.62 -59.72
N LYS A 82 3.58 0.59 -59.21
CA LYS A 82 2.87 0.81 -57.95
C LYS A 82 1.37 0.76 -58.13
N VAL A 83 0.73 -0.12 -57.39
CA VAL A 83 -0.72 -0.13 -57.17
C VAL A 83 -1.10 1.03 -56.26
N ALA A 84 -2.08 1.82 -56.65
CA ALA A 84 -2.55 2.95 -55.85
C ALA A 84 -3.08 2.51 -54.47
N ALA A 85 -3.01 3.42 -53.49
CA ALA A 85 -3.51 3.13 -52.14
C ALA A 85 -4.97 2.69 -52.17
N TYR A 86 -5.30 1.69 -51.34
CA TYR A 86 -6.61 1.04 -51.23
C TYR A 86 -7.12 0.29 -52.47
N GLN A 87 -6.40 0.32 -53.59
CA GLN A 87 -6.76 -0.43 -54.78
C GLN A 87 -6.20 -1.85 -54.73
N PRO A 88 -6.95 -2.85 -55.25
CA PRO A 88 -6.43 -4.20 -55.40
C PRO A 88 -5.48 -4.30 -56.59
N GLY A 89 -4.44 -5.12 -56.46
CA GLY A 89 -3.55 -5.50 -57.55
C GLY A 89 -3.30 -6.99 -57.54
N VAL A 90 -3.32 -7.62 -58.73
CA VAL A 90 -2.97 -9.04 -58.88
C VAL A 90 -1.49 -9.14 -59.22
N MET A 91 -0.75 -9.88 -58.41
CA MET A 91 0.67 -10.18 -58.64
C MET A 91 0.89 -11.67 -58.87
N LEU A 92 1.97 -11.98 -59.58
CA LEU A 92 2.53 -13.32 -59.62
C LEU A 92 3.42 -13.50 -58.39
N TYR A 93 3.16 -14.53 -57.59
CA TYR A 93 3.98 -14.89 -56.43
C TYR A 93 4.32 -16.37 -56.52
N GLY A 94 5.60 -16.68 -56.80
CA GLY A 94 6.00 -18.01 -57.24
C GLY A 94 5.31 -18.37 -58.56
N SER A 95 4.59 -19.50 -58.59
CA SER A 95 3.74 -19.91 -59.72
C SER A 95 2.26 -19.53 -59.56
N GLY A 96 1.87 -18.95 -58.41
CA GLY A 96 0.48 -18.60 -58.09
C GLY A 96 0.12 -17.15 -58.38
N LYS A 97 -1.17 -16.87 -58.56
CA LYS A 97 -1.70 -15.50 -58.68
C LYS A 97 -2.30 -15.06 -57.36
N LEU A 98 -1.73 -14.01 -56.77
CA LEU A 98 -2.14 -13.47 -55.47
C LEU A 98 -2.63 -12.04 -55.66
N LYS A 99 -3.81 -11.72 -55.14
CA LYS A 99 -4.33 -10.35 -55.12
C LYS A 99 -3.99 -9.72 -53.78
N GLY A 100 -3.32 -8.58 -53.84
CA GLY A 100 -2.95 -7.76 -52.70
C GLY A 100 -3.76 -6.48 -52.63
N ALA A 101 -4.01 -5.93 -51.43
CA ALA A 101 -4.52 -4.57 -51.26
C ALA A 101 -4.21 -4.02 -49.87
N VAL A 102 -3.79 -2.75 -49.77
CA VAL A 102 -3.74 -2.03 -48.49
C VAL A 102 -5.19 -1.75 -48.05
N LYS A 103 -5.61 -2.26 -46.90
CA LYS A 103 -6.96 -1.99 -46.34
C LYS A 103 -6.95 -0.82 -45.38
N GLN A 104 -5.86 -0.67 -44.63
CA GLN A 104 -5.68 0.41 -43.67
C GLN A 104 -4.19 0.64 -43.47
N ALA A 105 -3.78 1.88 -43.32
CA ALA A 105 -2.44 2.20 -42.84
C ALA A 105 -2.50 3.45 -41.95
N PHE A 106 -1.87 3.40 -40.79
CA PHE A 106 -1.78 4.51 -39.85
C PHE A 106 -0.43 4.52 -39.14
N ILE A 107 -0.14 5.61 -38.46
CA ILE A 107 1.12 5.79 -37.74
C ILE A 107 0.89 6.30 -36.31
N THR A 108 1.74 5.83 -35.40
CA THR A 108 1.98 6.45 -34.09
C THR A 108 3.44 6.89 -34.02
N LYS A 109 3.80 7.86 -33.18
CA LYS A 109 5.17 8.40 -33.12
C LYS A 109 5.58 8.74 -31.70
N ASP A 110 6.88 8.66 -31.44
CA ASP A 110 7.55 9.32 -30.32
C ASP A 110 8.53 10.39 -30.85
N LYS A 111 9.49 10.84 -30.02
CA LYS A 111 10.47 11.87 -30.41
C LYS A 111 11.37 11.42 -31.57
N ASP A 112 11.72 10.14 -31.63
CA ASP A 112 12.79 9.62 -32.49
C ASP A 112 12.26 8.74 -33.64
N SER A 113 11.14 8.06 -33.42
CA SER A 113 10.62 7.01 -34.30
C SER A 113 9.12 7.14 -34.60
N GLY A 114 8.74 6.71 -35.80
CA GLY A 114 7.36 6.45 -36.20
C GLY A 114 7.10 4.95 -36.35
N TYR A 115 5.98 4.50 -35.83
CA TYR A 115 5.54 3.10 -35.84
C TYR A 115 4.35 2.96 -36.80
N VAL A 116 4.63 2.43 -37.99
CA VAL A 116 3.64 2.24 -39.06
C VAL A 116 2.94 0.91 -38.86
N THR A 117 1.61 0.92 -38.85
CA THR A 117 0.77 -0.29 -38.85
C THR A 117 -0.06 -0.34 -40.12
N ILE A 118 -0.05 -1.49 -40.80
CA ILE A 118 -0.73 -1.68 -42.08
C ILE A 118 -1.55 -2.97 -42.01
N ASN A 119 -2.84 -2.88 -42.29
CA ASN A 119 -3.68 -4.05 -42.52
C ASN A 119 -3.71 -4.32 -44.03
N TYR A 120 -3.19 -5.48 -44.43
CA TYR A 120 -2.97 -5.84 -45.82
C TYR A 120 -3.79 -7.08 -46.18
N LEU A 121 -4.60 -6.99 -47.24
CA LEU A 121 -5.39 -8.09 -47.78
C LEU A 121 -4.53 -8.93 -48.71
N LEU A 122 -4.62 -10.25 -48.54
CA LEU A 122 -4.14 -11.27 -49.46
C LEU A 122 -5.33 -12.13 -49.88
N GLU A 123 -5.52 -12.31 -51.18
CA GLU A 123 -6.55 -13.18 -51.75
C GLU A 123 -5.93 -14.08 -52.81
N ASN A 124 -6.08 -15.39 -52.67
CA ASN A 124 -5.62 -16.32 -53.69
C ASN A 124 -6.63 -16.36 -54.84
N VAL A 125 -6.26 -15.78 -55.99
CA VAL A 125 -7.08 -15.80 -57.20
C VAL A 125 -6.67 -16.89 -58.19
N GLY A 126 -5.73 -17.75 -57.79
CA GLY A 126 -5.33 -18.95 -58.51
C GLY A 126 -6.20 -20.16 -58.16
N GLN A 127 -5.81 -21.31 -58.72
CA GLN A 127 -6.47 -22.60 -58.52
C GLN A 127 -5.66 -23.54 -57.59
N GLN A 128 -4.47 -23.12 -57.16
CA GLN A 128 -3.56 -23.91 -56.33
C GLN A 128 -3.34 -23.21 -54.99
N VAL A 129 -3.02 -23.97 -53.95
CA VAL A 129 -2.62 -23.43 -52.63
C VAL A 129 -1.35 -22.60 -52.79
N ILE A 130 -1.28 -21.46 -52.10
CA ILE A 130 -0.09 -20.61 -52.07
C ILE A 130 0.50 -20.66 -50.66
N ASP A 131 1.79 -21.01 -50.58
CA ASP A 131 2.59 -20.92 -49.36
C ASP A 131 3.20 -19.52 -49.21
N LEU A 132 2.96 -18.88 -48.06
CA LEU A 132 3.42 -17.53 -47.74
C LEU A 132 4.70 -17.52 -46.90
N SER A 133 5.25 -18.68 -46.53
CA SER A 133 6.44 -18.81 -45.68
C SER A 133 7.65 -18.02 -46.20
N LYS A 134 7.80 -17.90 -47.52
CA LYS A 134 8.90 -17.18 -48.19
C LYS A 134 8.58 -15.72 -48.50
N MET A 135 7.44 -15.21 -48.04
CA MET A 135 6.98 -13.87 -48.39
C MET A 135 7.58 -12.85 -47.42
N ASN A 136 8.15 -11.79 -47.97
CA ASN A 136 8.74 -10.69 -47.21
C ASN A 136 8.08 -9.36 -47.58
N PHE A 137 8.00 -8.48 -46.59
CA PHE A 137 7.51 -7.11 -46.78
C PHE A 137 8.62 -6.12 -46.42
N ASN A 138 8.67 -5.01 -47.14
CA ASN A 138 9.48 -3.85 -46.76
C ASN A 138 8.72 -2.56 -47.04
N LEU A 139 8.96 -1.51 -46.26
CA LEU A 139 8.57 -0.16 -46.62
C LEU A 139 9.67 0.50 -47.43
N GLN A 140 9.28 1.24 -48.46
CA GLN A 140 10.20 1.94 -49.33
C GLN A 140 9.76 3.39 -49.49
N THR A 141 10.72 4.30 -49.36
CA THR A 141 10.54 5.73 -49.68
C THR A 141 10.71 5.99 -51.18
N GLU A 142 10.29 7.15 -51.67
CA GLU A 142 10.56 7.54 -53.06
C GLU A 142 12.05 7.60 -53.40
N SER A 143 12.92 7.87 -52.41
CA SER A 143 14.38 7.82 -52.54
C SER A 143 14.96 6.40 -52.43
N MET A 144 14.13 5.37 -52.53
CA MET A 144 14.50 3.95 -52.49
C MET A 144 15.09 3.44 -51.18
N SER A 145 15.10 4.24 -50.10
CA SER A 145 15.48 3.77 -48.77
C SER A 145 14.46 2.75 -48.27
N VAL A 146 14.94 1.63 -47.73
CA VAL A 146 14.15 0.45 -47.36
C VAL A 146 14.12 0.28 -45.84
N TYR A 147 12.94 -0.01 -45.29
CA TYR A 147 12.71 -0.30 -43.88
C TYR A 147 12.03 -1.66 -43.75
N ASN A 148 12.54 -2.49 -42.83
CA ASN A 148 12.00 -3.82 -42.60
C ASN A 148 10.56 -3.74 -42.10
N VAL A 149 9.73 -4.68 -42.53
CA VAL A 149 8.36 -4.86 -42.05
C VAL A 149 8.28 -6.22 -41.37
N SER A 150 7.82 -6.23 -40.13
CA SER A 150 7.41 -7.44 -39.42
C SER A 150 6.01 -7.88 -39.87
N SER A 151 5.86 -9.19 -40.04
CA SER A 151 4.63 -9.85 -40.46
C SER A 151 4.39 -11.08 -39.58
N PRO A 152 3.99 -10.90 -38.31
CA PRO A 152 3.82 -11.99 -37.36
C PRO A 152 2.88 -13.09 -37.89
N GLY A 153 3.25 -14.35 -37.67
CA GLY A 153 2.46 -15.52 -38.06
C GLY A 153 2.48 -15.88 -39.55
N LEU A 154 3.22 -15.14 -40.39
CA LEU A 154 3.28 -15.41 -41.83
C LEU A 154 4.09 -16.66 -42.19
N GLU A 155 5.12 -17.00 -41.39
CA GLU A 155 6.09 -18.08 -41.64
C GLU A 155 5.44 -19.46 -41.82
N ALA A 156 4.26 -19.68 -41.21
CA ALA A 156 3.52 -20.94 -41.29
C ALA A 156 2.20 -20.83 -42.08
N MET A 157 1.98 -19.70 -42.77
CA MET A 157 0.69 -19.39 -43.38
C MET A 157 0.62 -19.89 -44.82
N THR A 158 -0.45 -20.63 -45.13
CA THR A 158 -0.89 -20.90 -46.51
C THR A 158 -2.21 -20.18 -46.80
N ILE A 159 -2.52 -19.97 -48.08
CA ILE A 159 -3.82 -19.44 -48.52
C ILE A 159 -4.41 -20.35 -49.60
N GLN A 160 -5.59 -20.91 -49.31
CA GLN A 160 -6.33 -21.83 -50.19
C GLN A 160 -6.90 -21.07 -51.41
N PRO A 161 -7.22 -21.75 -52.52
CA PRO A 161 -7.88 -21.12 -53.66
C PRO A 161 -9.14 -20.35 -53.24
N GLN A 162 -9.29 -19.11 -53.72
CA GLN A 162 -10.37 -18.17 -53.38
C GLN A 162 -10.43 -17.71 -51.91
N GLU A 163 -9.52 -18.16 -51.05
CA GLU A 163 -9.45 -17.71 -49.66
C GLU A 163 -8.93 -16.27 -49.59
N ARG A 164 -9.43 -15.53 -48.59
CA ARG A 164 -9.02 -14.16 -48.27
C ARG A 164 -8.51 -14.10 -46.84
N LYS A 165 -7.34 -13.48 -46.64
CA LYS A 165 -6.76 -13.20 -45.32
C LYS A 165 -6.35 -11.75 -45.23
N ILE A 166 -6.62 -11.12 -44.09
CA ILE A 166 -6.05 -9.82 -43.75
C ILE A 166 -4.95 -10.07 -42.73
N ILE A 167 -3.75 -9.63 -43.03
CA ILE A 167 -2.61 -9.68 -42.12
C ILE A 167 -2.26 -8.28 -41.63
N THR A 168 -1.74 -8.19 -40.41
CA THR A 168 -1.24 -6.95 -39.85
C THR A 168 0.28 -6.90 -39.97
N LEU A 169 0.76 -5.84 -40.59
CA LEU A 169 2.15 -5.58 -40.88
C LEU A 169 2.62 -4.38 -40.05
N ARG A 170 3.83 -4.45 -39.50
CA ARG A 170 4.35 -3.37 -38.65
C ARG A 170 5.77 -3.00 -39.03
N SER A 171 6.09 -1.71 -39.03
CA SER A 171 7.43 -1.21 -39.31
C SER A 171 7.77 -0.02 -38.41
N THR A 172 9.05 0.12 -38.08
CA THR A 172 9.58 1.30 -37.39
C THR A 172 10.43 2.10 -38.37
N VAL A 173 10.12 3.38 -38.53
CA VAL A 173 10.83 4.32 -39.41
C VAL A 173 11.31 5.52 -38.60
N PRO A 174 12.44 6.17 -38.96
CA PRO A 174 12.86 7.41 -38.31
C PRO A 174 11.80 8.50 -38.41
N ALA A 175 11.69 9.37 -37.40
CA ALA A 175 10.71 10.46 -37.38
C ALA A 175 10.73 11.34 -38.65
N ALA A 176 11.91 11.58 -39.24
CA ALA A 176 12.09 12.35 -40.46
C ALA A 176 11.50 11.71 -41.74
N VAL A 177 11.10 10.44 -41.67
CA VAL A 177 10.57 9.66 -42.80
C VAL A 177 9.05 9.58 -42.75
N VAL A 178 8.45 9.82 -41.59
CA VAL A 178 7.01 9.65 -41.31
C VAL A 178 6.11 10.47 -42.23
N SER A 179 6.54 11.67 -42.61
CA SER A 179 5.78 12.59 -43.48
C SER A 179 6.01 12.35 -44.98
N LYS A 180 6.91 11.43 -45.35
CA LYS A 180 7.24 11.15 -46.76
C LYS A 180 6.27 10.11 -47.33
N PRO A 181 5.99 10.14 -48.65
CA PRO A 181 5.26 9.06 -49.31
C PRO A 181 5.99 7.72 -49.14
N LEU A 182 5.24 6.69 -48.73
CA LEU A 182 5.75 5.35 -48.52
C LEU A 182 5.01 4.36 -49.41
N SER A 183 5.71 3.32 -49.85
CA SER A 183 5.14 2.17 -50.54
C SER A 183 5.51 0.91 -49.77
N ILE A 184 4.61 -0.06 -49.72
CA ILE A 184 4.95 -1.41 -49.26
C ILE A 184 5.35 -2.27 -50.45
N VAL A 185 6.52 -2.87 -50.35
CA VAL A 185 7.11 -3.77 -51.35
C VAL A 185 6.98 -5.19 -50.83
N LEU A 186 6.24 -6.01 -51.56
CA LEU A 186 6.15 -7.44 -51.36
C LEU A 186 7.27 -8.13 -52.14
N SER A 187 7.91 -9.13 -51.56
CA SER A 187 8.95 -9.90 -52.24
C SER A 187 8.88 -11.38 -51.90
N LEU A 188 9.23 -12.22 -52.87
CA LEU A 188 9.53 -13.64 -52.67
C LEU A 188 11.00 -13.77 -52.27
N ASN A 189 11.27 -14.42 -51.14
CA ASN A 189 12.62 -14.80 -50.73
C ASN A 189 13.05 -16.06 -51.49
N ASP A 190 13.84 -15.90 -52.54
CA ASP A 190 14.40 -17.04 -53.26
C ASP A 190 15.74 -17.43 -52.62
N GLU A 191 15.69 -18.41 -51.73
CA GLU A 191 16.87 -18.87 -50.96
C GLU A 191 17.93 -19.53 -51.86
N ALA A 192 17.51 -20.23 -52.92
CA ALA A 192 18.42 -20.90 -53.84
C ALA A 192 19.30 -19.89 -54.59
N SER A 193 18.71 -18.78 -55.06
CA SER A 193 19.42 -17.70 -55.74
C SER A 193 19.93 -16.62 -54.79
N LYS A 194 19.63 -16.72 -53.49
CA LYS A 194 19.94 -15.72 -52.44
C LYS A 194 19.51 -14.29 -52.80
N VAL A 195 18.35 -14.15 -53.44
CA VAL A 195 17.80 -12.84 -53.83
C VAL A 195 16.35 -12.69 -53.37
N LYS A 196 15.96 -11.46 -53.02
CA LYS A 196 14.56 -11.10 -52.75
C LYS A 196 13.96 -10.53 -54.04
N LEU A 197 13.00 -11.24 -54.61
CA LEU A 197 12.36 -10.89 -55.88
C LEU A 197 11.09 -10.10 -55.61
N PRO A 198 11.00 -8.82 -56.00
CA PRO A 198 9.77 -8.03 -55.84
C PRO A 198 8.61 -8.68 -56.59
N ALA A 199 7.51 -8.93 -55.89
CA ALA A 199 6.29 -9.49 -56.46
C ALA A 199 5.21 -8.41 -56.67
N GLY A 200 5.16 -7.38 -55.83
CA GLY A 200 4.21 -6.28 -55.97
C GLY A 200 4.57 -5.07 -55.12
N ILE A 201 4.17 -3.89 -55.58
CA ILE A 201 4.41 -2.62 -54.89
C ILE A 201 3.07 -1.90 -54.71
N PHE A 202 2.75 -1.51 -53.49
CA PHE A 202 1.49 -0.86 -53.15
C PHE A 202 1.77 0.45 -52.43
N SER A 203 1.26 1.56 -52.96
CA SER A 203 1.37 2.86 -52.30
C SER A 203 0.58 2.87 -51.00
N LEU A 204 1.19 3.40 -49.93
CA LEU A 204 0.46 3.69 -48.71
C LEU A 204 -0.30 5.01 -48.87
N PRO A 205 -1.48 5.15 -48.23
CA PRO A 205 -2.11 6.44 -48.08
C PRO A 205 -1.22 7.38 -47.26
N ALA A 206 -1.50 8.69 -47.32
CA ALA A 206 -0.89 9.64 -46.40
C ALA A 206 -1.15 9.20 -44.95
N LEU A 207 -0.07 8.86 -44.23
CA LEU A 207 -0.18 8.31 -42.89
C LEU A 207 -0.61 9.42 -41.92
N LYS A 208 -1.80 9.28 -41.34
CA LYS A 208 -2.28 10.17 -40.29
C LYS A 208 -1.84 9.64 -38.93
N THR A 209 -1.35 10.53 -38.08
CA THR A 209 -1.08 10.20 -36.67
C THR A 209 -2.40 9.89 -35.99
N GLN A 210 -2.52 8.71 -35.39
CA GLN A 210 -3.72 8.36 -34.65
C GLN A 210 -3.75 9.13 -33.34
N ALA A 211 -4.82 9.89 -33.11
CA ALA A 211 -5.03 10.60 -31.85
C ALA A 211 -5.11 9.60 -30.68
N PRO A 212 -4.66 9.99 -29.48
CA PRO A 212 -4.89 9.20 -28.28
C PRO A 212 -6.40 9.02 -28.03
N SER A 213 -6.77 7.88 -27.42
CA SER A 213 -8.13 7.71 -26.91
C SER A 213 -8.43 8.78 -25.88
N VAL A 214 -9.63 9.32 -25.87
CA VAL A 214 -10.05 10.24 -24.80
C VAL A 214 -9.99 9.52 -23.46
N ALA A 215 -9.57 10.22 -22.40
CA ALA A 215 -9.48 9.65 -21.06
C ALA A 215 -10.83 9.04 -20.65
N GLY A 216 -10.80 7.88 -20.00
CA GLY A 216 -12.00 7.18 -19.57
C GLY A 216 -12.84 6.54 -20.69
N GLN A 217 -12.50 6.74 -21.97
CA GLN A 217 -13.22 6.16 -23.10
C GLN A 217 -12.53 4.88 -23.60
N PRO A 218 -13.29 3.79 -23.82
CA PRO A 218 -12.72 2.54 -24.31
C PRO A 218 -12.22 2.67 -25.74
N ARG A 219 -11.10 2.01 -26.02
CA ARG A 219 -10.50 1.85 -27.34
C ARG A 219 -10.25 0.37 -27.62
N THR A 220 -10.71 -0.10 -28.76
CA THR A 220 -10.37 -1.45 -29.22
C THR A 220 -8.95 -1.47 -29.76
N VAL A 221 -8.13 -2.37 -29.21
CA VAL A 221 -6.83 -2.77 -29.75
C VAL A 221 -6.87 -4.26 -30.10
N TYR A 222 -5.84 -4.78 -30.74
CA TYR A 222 -5.75 -6.21 -31.05
C TYR A 222 -4.55 -6.84 -30.36
N MET A 223 -4.80 -7.92 -29.62
CA MET A 223 -3.82 -8.70 -28.86
C MET A 223 -3.93 -10.16 -29.34
N ASP A 224 -2.86 -10.74 -29.89
CA ASP A 224 -2.88 -12.05 -30.57
C ASP A 224 -4.04 -12.21 -31.58
N GLY A 225 -4.37 -11.14 -32.29
CA GLY A 225 -5.46 -11.11 -33.27
C GLY A 225 -6.86 -11.03 -32.67
N GLN A 226 -7.03 -11.11 -31.35
CA GLN A 226 -8.31 -10.92 -30.67
C GLN A 226 -8.54 -9.43 -30.38
N PRO A 227 -9.77 -8.92 -30.60
CA PRO A 227 -10.11 -7.56 -30.20
C PRO A 227 -10.18 -7.46 -28.67
N VAL A 228 -9.48 -6.48 -28.11
CA VAL A 228 -9.46 -6.17 -26.68
C VAL A 228 -9.87 -4.72 -26.49
N SER A 229 -10.94 -4.50 -25.75
CA SER A 229 -11.36 -3.18 -25.29
C SER A 229 -10.42 -2.71 -24.19
N THR A 230 -9.83 -1.53 -24.33
CA THR A 230 -8.84 -0.99 -23.40
C THR A 230 -9.22 0.41 -22.96
N LYS A 231 -9.00 0.75 -21.69
CA LYS A 231 -9.39 2.04 -21.13
C LYS A 231 -8.43 2.47 -20.03
N THR A 232 -8.12 3.76 -19.99
CA THR A 232 -7.44 4.41 -18.86
C THR A 232 -8.43 4.83 -17.78
N GLY A 233 -8.07 4.62 -16.53
CA GLY A 233 -8.67 5.24 -15.36
C GLY A 233 -8.09 6.63 -15.09
N GLN A 234 -8.47 7.20 -13.95
CA GLN A 234 -7.92 8.47 -13.47
C GLN A 234 -6.45 8.32 -13.07
N VAL A 235 -5.69 9.40 -13.24
CA VAL A 235 -4.31 9.49 -12.78
C VAL A 235 -4.24 10.26 -11.48
N PHE A 236 -3.65 9.62 -10.47
CA PHE A 236 -3.31 10.22 -9.19
C PHE A 236 -1.86 10.63 -9.19
N VAL A 237 -1.59 11.85 -8.71
CA VAL A 237 -0.27 12.47 -8.74
C VAL A 237 -0.03 13.03 -7.36
N ASN A 238 1.14 12.77 -6.80
CA ASN A 238 1.63 13.42 -5.61
C ASN A 238 2.98 14.07 -5.94
N GLN A 239 3.17 15.30 -5.49
CA GLN A 239 4.41 16.04 -5.64
C GLN A 239 5.11 16.15 -4.28
N ASP A 240 6.38 15.77 -4.24
CA ASP A 240 7.29 16.05 -3.14
C ASP A 240 8.52 16.83 -3.63
N THR A 241 9.47 17.07 -2.73
CA THR A 241 10.72 17.78 -3.06
C THR A 241 11.65 16.99 -4.01
N ASN A 242 11.47 15.68 -4.13
CA ASN A 242 12.33 14.77 -4.91
C ASN A 242 11.74 14.46 -6.30
N GLY A 243 10.44 14.66 -6.51
CA GLY A 243 9.77 14.36 -7.76
C GLY A 243 8.25 14.36 -7.68
N GLN A 244 7.62 13.85 -8.73
CA GLN A 244 6.21 13.56 -8.80
C GLN A 244 6.03 12.04 -8.88
N SER A 245 5.35 11.44 -7.91
CA SER A 245 4.90 10.05 -7.99
C SER A 245 3.54 10.01 -8.67
N LEU A 246 3.30 8.99 -9.51
CA LEU A 246 2.02 8.81 -10.18
C LEU A 246 1.51 7.37 -10.09
N SER A 247 0.19 7.23 -10.04
CA SER A 247 -0.50 5.94 -10.15
C SER A 247 -1.78 6.05 -10.96
N LEU A 248 -2.09 5.04 -11.77
CA LEU A 248 -3.33 4.97 -12.56
C LEU A 248 -3.76 3.51 -12.81
N GLU A 249 -5.05 3.30 -13.04
CA GLU A 249 -5.57 1.99 -13.47
C GLU A 249 -5.70 1.91 -15.00
N PHE A 250 -5.38 0.75 -15.55
CA PHE A 250 -5.58 0.45 -16.97
C PHE A 250 -6.37 -0.85 -17.12
N SER A 251 -7.56 -0.78 -17.72
CA SER A 251 -8.44 -1.93 -17.90
C SER A 251 -8.38 -2.49 -19.32
N MET A 252 -8.46 -3.81 -19.42
CA MET A 252 -8.44 -4.59 -20.64
C MET A 252 -9.54 -5.65 -20.59
N THR A 253 -10.43 -5.67 -21.57
CA THR A 253 -11.51 -6.66 -21.67
C THR A 253 -11.44 -7.32 -23.02
N ASN A 254 -11.23 -8.63 -23.07
CA ASN A 254 -11.21 -9.37 -24.33
C ASN A 254 -12.63 -9.48 -24.89
N SER A 255 -12.88 -8.82 -26.02
CA SER A 255 -14.16 -8.86 -26.74
C SER A 255 -14.14 -9.83 -27.93
N GLY A 256 -13.06 -10.61 -28.06
CA GLY A 256 -12.91 -11.70 -29.01
C GLY A 256 -13.55 -13.01 -28.56
N THR A 257 -13.28 -14.07 -29.32
CA THR A 257 -13.84 -15.41 -29.11
C THR A 257 -12.82 -16.42 -28.60
N ALA A 258 -11.53 -16.08 -28.59
CA ALA A 258 -10.45 -16.90 -28.05
C ALA A 258 -9.62 -16.12 -27.03
N ALA A 259 -8.83 -16.82 -26.21
CA ALA A 259 -7.93 -16.18 -25.25
C ALA A 259 -6.90 -15.29 -25.99
N ALA A 260 -6.60 -14.13 -25.41
CA ALA A 260 -5.58 -13.22 -25.91
C ALA A 260 -4.40 -13.20 -24.93
N SER A 261 -3.17 -13.26 -25.42
CA SER A 261 -1.97 -13.13 -24.60
C SER A 261 -1.11 -11.96 -25.07
N GLY A 262 -0.15 -11.56 -24.23
CA GLY A 262 0.82 -10.53 -24.60
C GLY A 262 1.47 -9.88 -23.39
N ALA A 263 2.78 -9.66 -23.49
CA ALA A 263 3.53 -8.82 -22.56
C ALA A 263 3.55 -7.38 -23.08
N TYR A 264 3.26 -6.43 -22.20
CA TYR A 264 3.20 -5.02 -22.54
C TYR A 264 4.05 -4.20 -21.58
N ASP A 265 4.63 -3.14 -22.11
CA ASP A 265 5.32 -2.12 -21.32
C ASP A 265 4.54 -0.81 -21.45
N PHE A 266 4.41 -0.10 -20.34
CA PHE A 266 3.63 1.11 -20.25
C PHE A 266 4.55 2.30 -20.01
N PHE A 267 4.27 3.41 -20.69
CA PHE A 267 5.05 4.64 -20.55
C PHE A 267 4.14 5.85 -20.43
N LEU A 268 4.52 6.79 -19.57
CA LEU A 268 3.99 8.14 -19.57
C LEU A 268 4.74 8.97 -20.61
N LEU A 269 4.05 9.46 -21.63
CA LEU A 269 4.58 10.41 -22.61
C LEU A 269 4.12 11.82 -22.25
N THR A 270 5.06 12.69 -21.88
CA THR A 270 4.80 14.11 -21.61
C THR A 270 4.48 14.90 -22.87
N ASP A 271 3.90 16.09 -22.72
CA ASP A 271 3.64 17.06 -23.80
C ASP A 271 4.91 17.45 -24.58
N LYS A 272 6.07 17.46 -23.90
CA LYS A 272 7.41 17.68 -24.48
C LYS A 272 7.99 16.45 -25.20
N GLY A 273 7.26 15.33 -25.24
CA GLY A 273 7.68 14.09 -25.90
C GLY A 273 8.70 13.27 -25.12
N THR A 274 8.93 13.57 -23.84
CA THR A 274 9.77 12.74 -22.95
C THR A 274 8.96 11.60 -22.40
N SER A 275 9.54 10.39 -22.35
CA SER A 275 8.86 9.16 -21.95
C SER A 275 9.43 8.61 -20.64
N TYR A 276 8.56 8.31 -19.67
CA TYR A 276 8.90 7.70 -18.38
C TYR A 276 8.23 6.32 -18.27
N ALA A 277 9.00 5.29 -17.94
CA ALA A 277 8.47 3.94 -17.80
C ALA A 277 7.55 3.83 -16.58
N LEU A 278 6.43 3.14 -16.76
CA LEU A 278 5.51 2.77 -15.68
C LEU A 278 5.67 1.29 -15.37
N THR A 279 5.55 0.98 -14.08
CA THR A 279 5.70 -0.36 -13.53
C THR A 279 4.36 -0.92 -13.11
N TYR A 280 4.23 -2.24 -13.18
CA TYR A 280 3.06 -2.98 -12.71
C TYR A 280 3.48 -4.40 -12.30
N THR A 281 2.60 -5.16 -11.66
CA THR A 281 2.86 -6.57 -11.34
C THR A 281 2.53 -7.44 -12.56
N LYS A 282 3.58 -8.01 -13.17
CA LYS A 282 3.45 -8.94 -14.29
C LYS A 282 3.05 -10.32 -13.75
N GLU A 283 2.00 -10.90 -14.29
CA GLU A 283 1.61 -12.28 -14.04
C GLU A 283 2.28 -13.20 -15.07
N GLU A 284 2.85 -14.31 -14.60
CA GLU A 284 3.48 -15.32 -15.44
C GLU A 284 2.40 -16.07 -16.24
N ASN A 285 2.58 -16.21 -17.56
CA ASN A 285 1.60 -16.84 -18.47
C ASN A 285 0.19 -16.19 -18.45
N ALA A 286 0.11 -14.89 -18.18
CA ALA A 286 -1.15 -14.17 -18.18
C ALA A 286 -1.88 -14.28 -19.52
N SER A 287 -3.07 -14.88 -19.50
CA SER A 287 -4.01 -14.88 -20.62
C SER A 287 -5.28 -14.12 -20.25
N LEU A 288 -5.80 -13.36 -21.22
CA LEU A 288 -7.06 -12.64 -21.09
C LEU A 288 -8.16 -13.46 -21.76
N LEU A 289 -8.97 -14.13 -20.94
CA LEU A 289 -10.06 -14.98 -21.42
C LEU A 289 -11.20 -14.16 -22.06
N PRO A 290 -11.94 -14.71 -23.04
CA PRO A 290 -13.09 -14.04 -23.64
C PRO A 290 -14.09 -13.52 -22.60
N GLY A 291 -14.50 -12.26 -22.72
CA GLY A 291 -15.47 -11.60 -21.84
C GLY A 291 -14.93 -11.19 -20.46
N VAL A 292 -13.70 -11.57 -20.10
CA VAL A 292 -13.12 -11.24 -18.79
C VAL A 292 -12.40 -9.90 -18.85
N ALA A 293 -12.72 -9.02 -17.89
CA ALA A 293 -12.02 -7.77 -17.68
C ALA A 293 -10.83 -7.98 -16.72
N LYS A 294 -9.69 -7.40 -17.07
CA LYS A 294 -8.48 -7.35 -16.24
C LYS A 294 -8.05 -5.90 -16.05
N THR A 295 -7.82 -5.50 -14.82
CA THR A 295 -7.33 -4.16 -14.47
C THR A 295 -5.89 -4.26 -13.98
N LEU A 296 -5.02 -3.42 -14.54
CA LEU A 296 -3.63 -3.27 -14.13
C LEU A 296 -3.47 -1.97 -13.33
N SER A 297 -2.82 -2.05 -12.17
CA SER A 297 -2.35 -0.87 -11.43
C SER A 297 -0.96 -0.49 -11.93
N LEU A 298 -0.85 0.66 -12.59
CA LEU A 298 0.40 1.20 -13.12
C LEU A 298 0.92 2.28 -12.17
N GLY A 299 2.22 2.30 -11.90
CA GLY A 299 2.88 3.30 -11.07
C GLY A 299 4.25 3.73 -11.59
N GLY A 300 4.64 4.98 -11.36
CA GLY A 300 5.94 5.50 -11.79
C GLY A 300 6.31 6.82 -11.12
N THR A 301 7.54 7.28 -11.39
CA THR A 301 8.06 8.55 -10.89
C THR A 301 8.51 9.45 -12.04
N VAL A 302 8.30 10.75 -11.88
CA VAL A 302 8.61 11.80 -12.85
C VAL A 302 9.40 12.90 -12.11
N PRO A 303 10.42 13.53 -12.71
CA PRO A 303 11.15 14.62 -12.07
C PRO A 303 10.26 15.81 -11.69
N ALA A 304 10.56 16.50 -10.59
CA ALA A 304 9.73 17.59 -10.06
C ALA A 304 9.42 18.70 -11.08
N GLY A 305 10.36 19.02 -11.98
CA GLY A 305 10.20 20.04 -13.02
C GLY A 305 9.52 19.58 -14.31
N ALA A 306 9.17 18.30 -14.45
CA ALA A 306 8.48 17.80 -15.63
C ALA A 306 6.96 17.98 -15.48
N SER A 307 6.33 18.59 -16.49
CA SER A 307 4.89 18.73 -16.53
C SER A 307 4.24 17.39 -16.90
N ILE A 308 3.25 17.00 -16.11
CA ILE A 308 2.38 15.86 -16.42
C ILE A 308 1.07 16.28 -17.09
N ALA A 309 0.74 17.58 -17.08
CA ALA A 309 -0.46 18.10 -17.73
C ALA A 309 -0.38 17.84 -19.25
N GLY A 310 -1.46 17.29 -19.82
CA GLY A 310 -1.51 16.93 -21.25
C GLY A 310 -0.70 15.66 -21.61
N SER A 311 -0.19 14.92 -20.62
CA SER A 311 0.50 13.65 -20.87
C SER A 311 -0.44 12.56 -21.39
N GLN A 312 0.15 11.55 -22.02
CA GLN A 312 -0.54 10.39 -22.55
C GLN A 312 0.07 9.10 -21.99
N LEU A 313 -0.76 8.08 -21.79
CA LEU A 313 -0.28 6.72 -21.59
C LEU A 313 -0.01 6.08 -22.96
N LEU A 314 1.20 5.57 -23.14
CA LEU A 314 1.55 4.68 -24.25
C LEU A 314 1.60 3.25 -23.75
N MET A 315 0.85 2.37 -24.41
CA MET A 315 0.95 0.93 -24.26
C MET A 315 1.77 0.37 -25.43
N LYS A 316 2.93 -0.21 -25.13
CA LYS A 316 3.82 -0.83 -26.12
C LYS A 316 3.84 -2.33 -25.94
N SER A 317 3.97 -3.08 -27.04
CA SER A 317 4.31 -4.50 -26.96
C SER A 317 5.73 -4.66 -26.41
N ALA A 318 5.98 -5.74 -25.68
CA ALA A 318 7.33 -6.15 -25.34
C ALA A 318 8.11 -6.49 -26.62
N ALA A 319 9.38 -6.09 -26.67
CA ALA A 319 10.27 -6.54 -27.74
C ALA A 319 10.58 -8.04 -27.59
N THR A 320 10.68 -8.75 -28.70
CA THR A 320 11.14 -10.14 -28.76
C THR A 320 12.43 -10.22 -29.59
N GLU A 321 13.07 -11.38 -29.64
CA GLU A 321 14.22 -11.60 -30.54
C GLU A 321 13.87 -11.35 -32.02
N LYS A 322 12.61 -11.56 -32.39
CA LYS A 322 12.12 -11.44 -33.77
C LYS A 322 11.48 -10.07 -34.07
N GLU A 323 10.92 -9.40 -33.07
CA GLU A 323 10.13 -8.18 -33.27
C GLU A 323 10.52 -7.06 -32.30
N LYS A 324 10.72 -5.85 -32.84
CA LYS A 324 10.89 -4.65 -32.03
C LYS A 324 9.57 -4.26 -31.36
N SER A 325 9.66 -3.66 -30.17
CA SER A 325 8.50 -3.06 -29.49
C SER A 325 7.77 -2.07 -30.39
N TYR A 326 6.45 -2.06 -30.37
CA TYR A 326 5.63 -1.09 -31.10
C TYR A 326 4.50 -0.58 -30.22
N VAL A 327 3.93 0.58 -30.57
CA VAL A 327 2.77 1.13 -29.85
C VAL A 327 1.50 0.37 -30.23
N VAL A 328 0.86 -0.22 -29.24
CA VAL A 328 -0.42 -0.94 -29.37
C VAL A 328 -1.59 0.03 -29.20
N GLY A 329 -1.46 0.98 -28.27
CA GLY A 329 -2.48 1.98 -27.98
C GLY A 329 -1.89 3.23 -27.32
N SER A 330 -2.56 4.36 -27.52
CA SER A 330 -2.28 5.64 -26.86
C SER A 330 -3.56 6.19 -26.23
N TYR A 331 -3.44 6.78 -25.05
CA TYR A 331 -4.58 7.21 -24.25
C TYR A 331 -4.27 8.55 -23.58
N SER A 332 -5.16 9.51 -23.72
CA SER A 332 -5.11 10.75 -22.96
C SER A 332 -5.33 10.43 -21.50
N LEU A 333 -4.65 11.18 -20.64
CA LEU A 333 -4.75 11.05 -19.21
C LEU A 333 -5.61 12.18 -18.65
N GLU A 334 -6.52 11.82 -17.76
CA GLU A 334 -7.24 12.76 -16.93
C GLU A 334 -6.58 12.73 -15.55
N THR A 335 -5.88 13.80 -15.23
CA THR A 335 -5.29 14.00 -13.91
C THR A 335 -6.40 14.44 -12.96
N ALA A 336 -6.64 13.66 -11.92
CA ALA A 336 -7.48 14.10 -10.82
C ALA A 336 -6.55 14.52 -9.68
N SER A 337 -6.35 15.82 -9.47
CA SER A 337 -5.79 16.33 -8.22
C SER A 337 -6.90 16.26 -7.17
N GLN A 338 -7.15 15.05 -6.69
CA GLN A 338 -8.13 14.80 -5.65
C GLN A 338 -7.48 15.18 -4.32
N GLU A 339 -7.62 16.47 -3.99
CA GLU A 339 -7.20 17.06 -2.74
C GLU A 339 -8.41 17.51 -1.92
N GLY A 340 -8.32 17.33 -0.61
CA GLY A 340 -9.37 17.77 0.29
C GLY A 340 -8.86 17.93 1.71
N GLY A 341 -9.56 18.76 2.47
CA GLY A 341 -9.22 19.04 3.86
C GLY A 341 -9.80 18.03 4.84
N LEU A 342 -9.80 18.40 6.12
CA LEU A 342 -10.30 17.55 7.20
C LEU A 342 -11.81 17.38 7.05
N GLY A 343 -12.28 16.14 7.17
CA GLY A 343 -13.68 15.81 6.91
C GLY A 343 -14.05 15.68 5.43
N SER A 344 -13.15 15.90 4.48
CA SER A 344 -13.42 15.53 3.09
C SER A 344 -13.48 14.01 2.94
N ALA A 345 -14.29 13.54 1.99
CA ALA A 345 -14.41 12.13 1.65
C ALA A 345 -14.13 11.95 0.15
N PHE A 346 -13.52 10.82 -0.19
CA PHE A 346 -13.30 10.41 -1.57
C PHE A 346 -13.93 9.04 -1.83
N SER A 347 -14.38 8.83 -3.07
CA SER A 347 -14.92 7.55 -3.49
C SER A 347 -13.79 6.64 -3.96
N TYR A 348 -13.75 5.42 -3.42
CA TYR A 348 -12.87 4.35 -3.88
C TYR A 348 -13.70 3.12 -4.18
N HIS A 349 -13.86 2.77 -5.45
CA HIS A 349 -14.83 1.77 -5.90
C HIS A 349 -16.24 2.05 -5.32
N ASP A 350 -16.76 1.14 -4.49
CA ASP A 350 -18.05 1.27 -3.80
C ASP A 350 -17.89 1.62 -2.32
N TYR A 351 -16.81 2.35 -1.98
CA TYR A 351 -16.56 2.88 -0.65
C TYR A 351 -16.44 4.40 -0.69
N SER A 352 -16.88 5.04 0.39
CA SER A 352 -16.55 6.43 0.71
C SER A 352 -15.53 6.43 1.85
N ILE A 353 -14.37 7.06 1.64
CA ILE A 353 -13.28 7.12 2.61
C ILE A 353 -13.10 8.57 3.05
N GLN A 354 -13.28 8.82 4.35
CA GLN A 354 -13.21 10.15 4.96
C GLN A 354 -12.08 10.23 5.98
N LEU A 355 -11.25 11.27 5.92
CA LEU A 355 -10.30 11.58 6.98
C LEU A 355 -11.00 12.35 8.11
N LYS A 356 -11.13 11.73 9.28
CA LYS A 356 -11.83 12.28 10.45
C LYS A 356 -10.96 13.19 11.30
N SER A 357 -9.73 12.75 11.59
CA SER A 357 -8.81 13.49 12.45
C SER A 357 -7.36 13.17 12.10
N ILE A 358 -6.46 14.11 12.40
CA ILE A 358 -5.02 13.85 12.50
C ILE A 358 -4.58 14.30 13.90
N ASN A 359 -4.24 13.37 14.78
CA ASN A 359 -3.79 13.69 16.14
C ASN A 359 -2.28 13.49 16.27
N ARG A 360 -1.64 14.28 17.13
CA ARG A 360 -0.27 14.08 17.60
C ARG A 360 -0.34 13.66 19.07
N MET A 361 0.33 12.58 19.43
CA MET A 361 0.30 12.03 20.79
C MET A 361 1.71 11.82 21.31
N PRO A 362 2.01 12.28 22.53
CA PRO A 362 3.29 11.98 23.16
C PRO A 362 3.41 10.50 23.51
N THR A 363 4.60 9.95 23.31
CA THR A 363 5.05 8.68 23.89
C THR A 363 6.33 8.95 24.69
N GLN A 364 7.00 7.92 25.20
CA GLN A 364 8.12 8.09 26.13
C GLN A 364 9.28 8.89 25.50
N ASP A 365 9.71 8.52 24.29
CA ASP A 365 10.88 9.13 23.62
C ASP A 365 10.55 9.74 22.23
N GLN A 366 9.32 9.56 21.74
CA GLN A 366 8.85 9.99 20.42
C GLN A 366 7.42 10.51 20.53
N ASP A 367 6.92 11.15 19.47
CA ASP A 367 5.48 11.40 19.31
C ASP A 367 4.92 10.51 18.20
N VAL A 368 3.64 10.19 18.28
CA VAL A 368 2.92 9.46 17.24
C VAL A 368 1.98 10.42 16.52
N LEU A 369 2.09 10.47 15.20
CA LEU A 369 1.05 11.04 14.34
C LEU A 369 0.06 9.95 13.96
N MET A 370 -1.23 10.22 14.10
CA MET A 370 -2.29 9.25 13.83
C MET A 370 -3.40 9.88 13.00
N ALA A 371 -3.73 9.26 11.89
CA ALA A 371 -4.79 9.63 10.97
C ALA A 371 -5.94 8.66 11.15
N LYS A 372 -7.12 9.18 11.48
CA LYS A 372 -8.35 8.41 11.64
C LYS A 372 -9.15 8.44 10.36
N LEU A 373 -9.39 7.28 9.76
CA LEU A 373 -10.17 7.09 8.55
C LEU A 373 -11.53 6.46 8.87
N SER A 374 -12.59 6.98 8.26
CA SER A 374 -13.91 6.36 8.22
C SER A 374 -14.18 5.84 6.82
N ILE A 375 -14.50 4.55 6.72
CA ILE A 375 -14.70 3.82 5.46
C ILE A 375 -16.15 3.33 5.44
N SER A 376 -16.95 3.80 4.49
CA SER A 376 -18.38 3.50 4.39
C SER A 376 -18.69 2.73 3.11
N ASN A 377 -19.44 1.62 3.20
CA ASN A 377 -19.88 0.88 2.02
C ASN A 377 -21.07 1.58 1.35
N THR A 378 -20.90 2.07 0.12
CA THR A 378 -21.93 2.78 -0.64
C THR A 378 -22.69 1.87 -1.61
N SER A 379 -22.36 0.57 -1.69
CA SER A 379 -23.11 -0.39 -2.51
C SER A 379 -24.34 -0.96 -1.80
N SER A 380 -25.18 -1.65 -2.57
CA SER A 380 -26.32 -2.43 -2.07
C SER A 380 -25.96 -3.83 -1.57
N LEU A 381 -24.68 -4.24 -1.63
CA LEU A 381 -24.21 -5.56 -1.24
C LEU A 381 -23.24 -5.49 -0.06
N THR A 382 -23.16 -6.55 0.73
CA THR A 382 -22.10 -6.69 1.75
C THR A 382 -20.77 -6.91 1.05
N LYS A 383 -19.73 -6.18 1.47
CA LYS A 383 -18.39 -6.28 0.88
C LYS A 383 -17.32 -6.52 1.93
N GLN A 384 -16.15 -6.99 1.51
CA GLN A 384 -14.98 -7.07 2.40
C GLN A 384 -14.51 -5.66 2.80
N VAL A 385 -13.89 -5.49 3.96
CA VAL A 385 -13.21 -4.22 4.29
C VAL A 385 -12.02 -4.03 3.35
N PRO A 386 -11.86 -2.88 2.67
CA PRO A 386 -10.74 -2.65 1.77
C PRO A 386 -9.43 -2.55 2.56
N ALA A 387 -8.35 -3.13 2.00
CA ALA A 387 -7.01 -2.97 2.55
C ALA A 387 -6.51 -1.56 2.21
N LEU A 388 -6.48 -0.69 3.22
CA LEU A 388 -5.96 0.67 3.10
C LEU A 388 -4.65 0.83 3.86
N GLY A 389 -3.91 1.86 3.49
CA GLY A 389 -2.72 2.34 4.17
C GLY A 389 -2.55 3.83 4.00
N GLY A 390 -1.39 4.33 4.38
CA GLY A 390 -1.02 5.70 4.08
C GLY A 390 0.29 6.13 4.72
N TYR A 391 0.62 7.39 4.50
CA TYR A 391 1.78 8.04 5.09
C TYR A 391 1.52 9.53 5.28
N PHE A 392 2.33 10.17 6.14
CA PHE A 392 2.26 11.59 6.41
C PHE A 392 3.28 12.36 5.59
N MET A 393 2.90 13.56 5.16
CA MET A 393 3.81 14.58 4.66
C MET A 393 3.85 15.72 5.69
N ILE A 394 5.03 16.01 6.23
CA ILE A 394 5.26 17.15 7.13
C ILE A 394 6.10 18.17 6.39
N ASN A 395 5.61 19.41 6.30
CA ASN A 395 6.30 20.51 5.62
C ASN A 395 6.77 20.13 4.19
N GLY A 396 5.97 19.32 3.47
CA GLY A 396 6.26 18.87 2.10
C GLY A 396 7.18 17.64 1.99
N VAL A 397 7.59 17.03 3.09
CA VAL A 397 8.48 15.85 3.12
C VAL A 397 7.75 14.64 3.67
N LYS A 398 7.90 13.50 3.00
CA LYS A 398 7.37 12.21 3.46
C LYS A 398 8.04 11.80 4.77
N VAL A 399 7.23 11.44 5.76
CA VAL A 399 7.70 10.99 7.07
C VAL A 399 7.38 9.51 7.24
N GLY A 400 8.41 8.75 7.62
CA GLY A 400 8.33 7.31 7.81
C GLY A 400 8.10 6.51 6.52
N ALA A 401 8.04 5.18 6.66
CA ALA A 401 7.58 4.29 5.62
C ALA A 401 6.04 4.35 5.49
N GLU A 402 5.51 3.88 4.37
CA GLU A 402 4.07 3.65 4.24
C GLU A 402 3.59 2.63 5.29
N GLN A 403 2.47 2.93 5.95
CA GLN A 403 1.91 2.12 7.02
C GLN A 403 0.56 1.56 6.58
N LYS A 404 0.31 0.30 6.94
CA LYS A 404 -1.01 -0.31 6.75
C LYS A 404 -1.98 0.26 7.77
N ALA A 405 -3.24 0.43 7.37
CA ALA A 405 -4.29 0.82 8.31
C ALA A 405 -4.51 -0.30 9.33
N VAL A 406 -4.45 0.05 10.61
CA VAL A 406 -4.75 -0.85 11.72
C VAL A 406 -6.24 -0.85 11.97
N THR A 407 -6.77 -2.07 12.04
CA THR A 407 -8.19 -2.34 12.21
C THR A 407 -8.58 -2.28 13.68
N LEU A 408 -9.57 -1.48 14.03
CA LEU A 408 -10.05 -1.37 15.42
C LEU A 408 -11.20 -2.35 15.72
N ASP A 409 -12.08 -2.61 14.74
CA ASP A 409 -13.14 -3.62 14.88
C ASP A 409 -12.66 -5.01 14.41
N GLN A 410 -13.26 -6.08 14.93
CA GLN A 410 -12.98 -7.46 14.52
C GLN A 410 -13.76 -7.92 13.26
N THR A 411 -14.35 -6.99 12.50
CA THR A 411 -15.16 -7.31 11.32
C THR A 411 -14.30 -7.34 10.06
N VAL A 412 -14.47 -8.37 9.24
CA VAL A 412 -13.81 -8.49 7.92
C VAL A 412 -14.73 -8.09 6.76
N THR A 413 -16.02 -7.87 7.05
CA THR A 413 -17.06 -7.47 6.08
C THR A 413 -17.83 -6.25 6.54
N LEU A 414 -18.28 -5.45 5.58
CA LEU A 414 -19.04 -4.21 5.75
C LEU A 414 -20.38 -4.33 5.01
N ALA A 415 -21.49 -4.31 5.75
CA ALA A 415 -22.85 -4.36 5.20
C ALA A 415 -23.20 -3.07 4.40
N PRO A 416 -24.24 -3.08 3.56
CA PRO A 416 -24.70 -1.89 2.84
C PRO A 416 -24.93 -0.69 3.78
N GLY A 417 -24.33 0.46 3.47
CA GLY A 417 -24.44 1.68 4.27
C GLY A 417 -23.67 1.68 5.60
N ALA A 418 -23.12 0.53 6.02
CA ALA A 418 -22.34 0.46 7.24
C ALA A 418 -21.00 1.19 7.08
N SER A 419 -20.52 1.75 8.19
CA SER A 419 -19.23 2.44 8.27
C SER A 419 -18.30 1.74 9.24
N TYR A 420 -17.02 1.89 9.00
CA TYR A 420 -15.94 1.22 9.69
C TYR A 420 -14.78 2.20 9.90
N GLU A 421 -14.14 2.18 11.07
CA GLU A 421 -13.03 3.08 11.37
C GLU A 421 -11.69 2.34 11.40
N ALA A 422 -10.69 2.95 10.75
CA ALA A 422 -9.31 2.47 10.74
C ALA A 422 -8.35 3.62 11.08
N VAL A 423 -7.16 3.28 11.57
CA VAL A 423 -6.13 4.27 11.88
C VAL A 423 -4.84 3.96 11.16
N VAL A 424 -4.16 5.00 10.68
CA VAL A 424 -2.79 4.92 10.15
C VAL A 424 -1.92 5.80 11.02
N TYR A 425 -0.80 5.29 11.51
CA TYR A 425 0.06 6.04 12.41
C TYR A 425 1.54 5.94 12.05
N THR A 426 2.34 6.92 12.44
CA THR A 426 3.81 6.88 12.32
C THR A 426 4.46 7.59 13.51
N GLU A 427 5.64 7.12 13.92
CA GLU A 427 6.44 7.76 14.96
C GLU A 427 7.28 8.90 14.37
N ILE A 428 7.40 9.99 15.13
CA ILE A 428 8.19 11.17 14.81
C ILE A 428 8.96 11.64 16.04
N PRO A 429 10.15 12.25 15.88
CA PRO A 429 10.83 12.90 16.99
C PRO A 429 9.94 13.94 17.66
N TYR A 430 9.90 13.98 18.99
CA TYR A 430 9.10 14.96 19.74
C TYR A 430 9.49 16.42 19.43
N SER A 431 10.71 16.66 18.95
CA SER A 431 11.18 17.98 18.52
C SER A 431 10.70 18.40 17.12
N THR A 432 9.94 17.56 16.41
CA THR A 432 9.48 17.85 15.03
C THR A 432 8.50 19.02 15.02
N ALA A 433 8.86 20.10 14.32
CA ALA A 433 7.98 21.24 14.09
C ALA A 433 7.05 20.99 12.89
N ILE A 434 5.73 21.09 13.12
CA ILE A 434 4.70 20.85 12.09
C ILE A 434 4.06 22.18 11.73
N GLN A 435 4.39 22.72 10.56
CA GLN A 435 3.77 23.95 10.02
C GLN A 435 2.67 23.59 9.03
N GLN A 436 2.89 22.55 8.22
CA GLN A 436 1.92 21.98 7.31
C GLN A 436 1.94 20.46 7.44
N ILE A 437 0.76 19.84 7.51
CA ILE A 437 0.61 18.40 7.52
C ILE A 437 -0.37 17.96 6.43
N SER A 438 -0.06 16.84 5.80
CA SER A 438 -0.95 16.17 4.85
C SER A 438 -0.90 14.66 5.08
N PHE A 439 -2.01 13.99 4.79
CA PHE A 439 -2.10 12.54 4.88
C PHE A 439 -2.40 11.99 3.49
N VAL A 440 -1.59 11.04 3.03
CA VAL A 440 -1.78 10.38 1.74
C VAL A 440 -2.35 8.99 2.00
N SER A 441 -3.58 8.75 1.53
CA SER A 441 -4.23 7.45 1.58
C SER A 441 -3.74 6.56 0.44
N THR A 442 -3.41 5.31 0.75
CA THR A 442 -2.89 4.34 -0.21
C THR A 442 -3.68 3.02 -0.18
N GLU A 443 -3.63 2.29 -1.29
CA GLU A 443 -3.88 0.85 -1.34
C GLU A 443 -2.51 0.15 -1.28
N PRO A 444 -2.17 -0.55 -0.18
CA PRO A 444 -0.88 -1.21 -0.06
C PRO A 444 -0.68 -2.30 -1.11
N VAL A 445 0.52 -2.33 -1.71
CA VAL A 445 0.92 -3.38 -2.68
C VAL A 445 2.11 -4.13 -2.10
N ALA A 446 2.11 -5.46 -2.17
CA ALA A 446 3.22 -6.27 -1.69
C ALA A 446 4.53 -5.90 -2.43
N ASP A 447 5.60 -5.69 -1.65
CA ASP A 447 6.97 -5.44 -2.12
C ASP A 447 7.13 -4.26 -3.09
N LYS A 448 6.17 -3.33 -3.09
CA LYS A 448 6.15 -2.12 -3.94
C LYS A 448 5.55 -0.94 -3.18
N PRO A 449 5.82 0.30 -3.60
CA PRO A 449 5.07 1.46 -3.11
C PRO A 449 3.57 1.25 -3.30
N GLY A 450 2.78 1.54 -2.28
CA GLY A 450 1.33 1.48 -2.36
C GLY A 450 0.78 2.43 -3.42
N LYS A 451 -0.33 2.01 -4.03
CA LYS A 451 -1.05 2.83 -5.01
C LYS A 451 -1.68 3.99 -4.27
N MET A 452 -1.40 5.21 -4.70
CA MET A 452 -1.99 6.40 -4.11
C MET A 452 -3.45 6.52 -4.51
N LEU A 453 -4.31 6.79 -3.52
CA LEU A 453 -5.75 6.90 -3.71
C LEU A 453 -6.23 8.35 -3.56
N TYR A 454 -5.70 9.08 -2.58
CA TYR A 454 -6.12 10.44 -2.28
C TYR A 454 -5.10 11.15 -1.39
N GLN A 455 -4.95 12.47 -1.55
CA GLN A 455 -4.12 13.28 -0.66
C GLN A 455 -4.98 14.29 0.09
N PHE A 456 -4.95 14.20 1.42
CA PHE A 456 -5.60 15.18 2.29
C PHE A 456 -4.63 16.32 2.61
N THR A 457 -4.85 17.50 2.04
CA THR A 457 -3.97 18.68 2.14
C THR A 457 -4.55 19.79 3.01
N GLY A 458 -3.70 20.74 3.43
CA GLY A 458 -4.13 21.92 4.18
C GLY A 458 -4.62 21.63 5.60
N GLN A 459 -4.16 20.54 6.20
CA GLN A 459 -4.65 20.05 7.49
C GLN A 459 -3.92 20.73 8.66
N GLN A 460 -4.66 20.98 9.74
CA GLN A 460 -4.10 21.22 11.06
C GLN A 460 -4.23 19.95 11.91
N LEU A 461 -3.40 19.86 12.95
CA LEU A 461 -3.57 18.82 13.96
C LEU A 461 -4.94 18.99 14.63
N SER A 462 -5.68 17.90 14.70
CA SER A 462 -6.93 17.80 15.44
C SER A 462 -6.64 17.77 16.93
N GLU A 463 -7.35 18.59 17.70
CA GLU A 463 -7.33 18.52 19.15
C GLU A 463 -7.98 17.22 19.64
N VAL A 464 -7.51 16.74 20.79
CA VAL A 464 -8.17 15.62 21.48
C VAL A 464 -9.42 16.18 22.17
N PRO A 465 -10.61 15.61 21.96
CA PRO A 465 -11.83 16.07 22.64
C PRO A 465 -11.66 16.03 24.16
N VAL A 466 -11.97 17.15 24.83
CA VAL A 466 -11.93 17.25 26.29
C VAL A 466 -13.34 17.07 26.86
N GLY A 467 -13.52 16.05 27.70
CA GLY A 467 -14.77 15.73 28.41
C GLY A 467 -14.65 15.90 29.92
N ASN A 468 -15.79 15.74 30.61
CA ASN A 468 -15.84 15.64 32.07
C ASN A 468 -15.46 14.22 32.51
N VAL A 469 -14.69 14.08 33.60
CA VAL A 469 -14.28 12.79 34.18
C VAL A 469 -15.43 11.83 34.49
N ASP A 470 -16.63 12.36 34.77
CA ASP A 470 -17.85 11.59 35.00
C ASP A 470 -18.49 11.04 33.71
N THR A 471 -18.01 11.49 32.53
CA THR A 471 -18.51 11.02 31.24
C THR A 471 -17.77 9.75 30.83
N PRO A 472 -18.48 8.62 30.61
CA PRO A 472 -17.83 7.38 30.22
C PRO A 472 -17.07 7.50 28.88
N TYR A 473 -15.91 6.87 28.79
CA TYR A 473 -15.24 6.62 27.51
C TYR A 473 -15.87 5.39 26.84
N GLU A 474 -16.54 5.61 25.70
CA GLU A 474 -17.24 4.55 24.98
C GLU A 474 -16.37 3.94 23.88
N ILE A 475 -16.09 2.65 24.00
CA ILE A 475 -15.52 1.83 22.95
C ILE A 475 -16.67 1.30 22.11
N SER A 476 -16.82 1.83 20.89
CA SER A 476 -17.86 1.41 19.95
C SER A 476 -17.42 0.29 19.00
N ALA A 477 -16.16 -0.14 19.09
CA ALA A 477 -15.56 -1.11 18.18
C ALA A 477 -16.21 -2.49 18.29
N SER A 478 -16.69 -3.03 17.17
CA SER A 478 -17.40 -4.31 17.16
C SER A 478 -16.48 -5.47 17.57
N GLY A 479 -16.92 -6.27 18.53
CA GLY A 479 -16.17 -7.36 19.16
C GLY A 479 -15.50 -6.98 20.50
N LYS A 480 -15.48 -5.67 20.84
CA LYS A 480 -14.90 -5.13 22.07
C LYS A 480 -15.71 -3.96 22.65
N LYS A 481 -17.00 -3.86 22.35
CA LYS A 481 -17.86 -2.78 22.86
C LYS A 481 -17.81 -2.73 24.37
N ALA A 482 -17.46 -1.57 24.92
CA ALA A 482 -17.35 -1.38 26.35
C ALA A 482 -17.51 0.09 26.75
N SER A 483 -17.97 0.31 27.98
CA SER A 483 -18.04 1.64 28.59
C SER A 483 -17.02 1.71 29.73
N ILE A 484 -16.10 2.67 29.66
CA ILE A 484 -15.02 2.85 30.64
C ILE A 484 -15.30 4.08 31.49
N ASN A 485 -15.42 3.88 32.80
CA ASN A 485 -15.83 4.91 33.75
C ASN A 485 -14.71 5.15 34.76
N VAL A 486 -14.24 6.38 34.89
CA VAL A 486 -13.31 6.74 35.97
C VAL A 486 -14.07 6.70 37.29
N LYS A 487 -13.60 5.90 38.25
CA LYS A 487 -14.21 5.78 39.58
C LYS A 487 -13.42 6.52 40.65
N ARG A 488 -12.10 6.51 40.52
CA ARG A 488 -11.16 7.19 41.42
C ARG A 488 -9.93 7.55 40.62
N ALA A 489 -9.50 8.79 40.63
CA ALA A 489 -8.13 9.16 40.30
C ALA A 489 -7.47 9.60 41.61
N ALA A 490 -6.15 9.58 41.75
CA ALA A 490 -5.43 10.12 42.91
C ALA A 490 -3.95 10.38 42.65
N ILE A 491 -3.34 11.25 43.47
CA ILE A 491 -1.88 11.46 43.48
C ILE A 491 -1.34 11.18 44.87
N TYR A 492 -0.44 10.21 44.96
CA TYR A 492 0.21 9.76 46.17
C TYR A 492 1.58 10.41 46.26
N LYS A 493 1.79 11.21 47.31
CA LYS A 493 3.05 11.91 47.52
C LYS A 493 3.97 11.06 48.40
N LEU A 494 5.13 10.69 47.86
CA LEU A 494 6.25 10.12 48.62
C LEU A 494 7.32 11.20 48.85
N GLU A 495 8.31 10.92 49.70
CA GLU A 495 9.40 11.87 50.01
C GLU A 495 10.22 12.25 48.75
N SER A 496 10.39 11.32 47.80
CA SER A 496 11.22 11.49 46.60
C SER A 496 10.45 11.62 45.28
N SER A 497 9.20 11.15 45.20
CA SER A 497 8.39 11.09 43.97
C SER A 497 6.90 11.26 44.25
N GLN A 498 6.11 11.46 43.20
CA GLN A 498 4.64 11.41 43.29
C GLN A 498 4.15 10.28 42.39
N THR A 499 3.16 9.50 42.82
CA THR A 499 2.56 8.41 42.03
C THR A 499 1.13 8.80 41.71
N PHE A 500 0.80 8.94 40.43
CA PHE A 500 -0.59 8.99 40.00
C PHE A 500 -1.20 7.59 40.07
N TYR A 501 -2.46 7.52 40.46
CA TYR A 501 -3.26 6.31 40.54
C TYR A 501 -4.65 6.55 39.96
N LEU A 502 -5.22 5.52 39.35
CA LEU A 502 -6.51 5.56 38.67
C LEU A 502 -7.21 4.21 38.81
N GLU A 503 -8.47 4.22 39.23
CA GLU A 503 -9.42 3.11 39.12
C GLU A 503 -10.43 3.42 38.04
N ILE A 504 -10.59 2.49 37.12
CA ILE A 504 -11.63 2.52 36.11
C ILE A 504 -12.52 1.28 36.20
N GLU A 505 -13.81 1.48 35.99
CA GLU A 505 -14.79 0.43 35.79
C GLU A 505 -15.03 0.25 34.29
N ALA A 506 -14.70 -0.92 33.78
CA ALA A 506 -15.01 -1.32 32.41
C ALA A 506 -16.26 -2.19 32.40
N VAL A 507 -17.29 -1.77 31.65
CA VAL A 507 -18.54 -2.53 31.47
C VAL A 507 -18.56 -3.12 30.07
N ASN A 508 -18.68 -4.44 29.95
CA ASN A 508 -18.80 -5.08 28.65
C ASN A 508 -20.18 -4.81 28.03
N LYS A 509 -20.22 -4.19 26.86
CA LYS A 509 -21.43 -3.86 26.09
C LYS A 509 -21.64 -4.77 24.88
N GLU A 510 -20.86 -5.84 24.76
CA GLU A 510 -21.09 -6.89 23.77
C GLU A 510 -22.24 -7.83 24.19
N ALA A 511 -22.91 -8.40 23.20
CA ALA A 511 -23.95 -9.40 23.41
C ALA A 511 -23.42 -10.76 23.94
N ARG A 512 -22.10 -10.92 24.01
CA ARG A 512 -21.41 -12.14 24.47
C ARG A 512 -20.25 -11.77 25.39
N ALA A 513 -19.80 -12.74 26.19
CA ALA A 513 -18.63 -12.55 27.02
C ALA A 513 -17.39 -12.22 26.16
N SER A 514 -16.71 -11.12 26.45
CA SER A 514 -15.60 -10.59 25.63
C SER A 514 -14.47 -10.08 26.53
N GLN A 515 -13.25 -9.97 25.98
CA GLN A 515 -12.18 -9.24 26.67
C GLN A 515 -12.38 -7.75 26.42
N ILE A 516 -12.18 -6.93 27.46
CA ILE A 516 -12.10 -5.48 27.31
C ILE A 516 -10.87 -5.13 26.45
N ALA A 517 -10.99 -4.12 25.60
CA ALA A 517 -9.84 -3.63 24.84
C ALA A 517 -8.69 -3.24 25.79
N LYS A 518 -7.44 -3.47 25.36
CA LYS A 518 -6.29 -2.94 26.11
C LYS A 518 -6.42 -1.42 26.12
N LEU A 519 -6.26 -0.82 27.29
CA LEU A 519 -6.34 0.62 27.47
C LEU A 519 -4.93 1.20 27.54
N GLY A 520 -4.78 2.42 27.05
CA GLY A 520 -3.57 3.21 27.17
C GLY A 520 -3.93 4.64 27.56
N ALA A 521 -3.07 5.28 28.34
CA ALA A 521 -3.25 6.66 28.73
C ALA A 521 -1.93 7.37 28.98
N TYR A 522 -1.97 8.69 28.96
CA TYR A 522 -0.93 9.56 29.48
C TYR A 522 -1.55 10.74 30.22
N LEU A 523 -0.78 11.31 31.12
CA LEU A 523 -1.10 12.57 31.79
C LEU A 523 -0.37 13.69 31.06
N ILE A 524 -1.01 14.85 30.96
CA ILE A 524 -0.39 16.07 30.47
C ILE A 524 -0.70 17.23 31.42
N ASP A 525 0.35 17.91 31.90
CA ASP A 525 0.20 19.08 32.76
C ASP A 525 0.06 20.38 31.93
N ARG A 526 -0.24 21.49 32.59
CA ARG A 526 -0.35 22.82 31.94
C ARG A 526 0.92 23.31 31.24
N ASN A 527 2.08 22.72 31.55
CA ASN A 527 3.37 23.05 30.91
C ASN A 527 3.65 22.15 29.70
N GLY A 528 2.76 21.21 29.38
CA GLY A 528 2.93 20.23 28.31
C GLY A 528 3.81 19.04 28.69
N SER A 529 4.16 18.87 29.97
CA SER A 529 4.89 17.69 30.43
C SER A 529 3.98 16.47 30.34
N SER A 530 4.40 15.45 29.58
CA SER A 530 3.64 14.22 29.41
C SER A 530 4.24 13.06 30.23
N VAL A 531 3.38 12.25 30.87
CA VAL A 531 3.80 11.05 31.60
C VAL A 531 2.88 9.88 31.22
N PRO A 532 3.42 8.75 30.73
CA PRO A 532 2.60 7.59 30.38
C PRO A 532 2.00 6.92 31.64
N VAL A 533 0.78 6.40 31.50
CA VAL A 533 0.05 5.67 32.53
C VAL A 533 0.08 4.18 32.22
N GLN A 534 0.50 3.38 33.20
CA GLN A 534 0.51 1.93 33.18
C GLN A 534 -0.83 1.39 33.66
N PHE A 535 -1.32 0.31 33.05
CA PHE A 535 -2.57 -0.37 33.45
C PHE A 535 -2.25 -1.77 33.97
N SER A 536 -3.03 -2.22 34.96
CA SER A 536 -3.00 -3.62 35.39
C SER A 536 -3.54 -4.53 34.29
N GLU A 537 -2.97 -5.73 34.20
CA GLU A 537 -3.35 -6.68 33.15
C GLU A 537 -4.69 -7.37 33.49
N LEU A 538 -5.66 -7.26 32.58
CA LEU A 538 -6.95 -7.97 32.65
C LEU A 538 -7.00 -9.03 31.54
N LYS A 539 -7.03 -10.32 31.91
CA LYS A 539 -7.03 -11.45 30.94
C LYS A 539 -8.41 -12.07 30.77
N GLU A 540 -9.26 -11.87 31.77
CA GLU A 540 -10.58 -12.45 31.90
C GLU A 540 -11.52 -11.95 30.80
N ARG A 541 -12.45 -12.81 30.39
CA ARG A 541 -13.59 -12.41 29.58
C ARG A 541 -14.71 -11.99 30.53
N ILE A 542 -15.27 -10.82 30.30
CA ILE A 542 -16.33 -10.24 31.10
C ILE A 542 -17.67 -10.56 30.44
N SER A 543 -18.67 -10.98 31.22
CA SER A 543 -20.00 -11.32 30.69
C SER A 543 -20.70 -10.08 30.11
N PRO A 544 -21.75 -10.23 29.27
CA PRO A 544 -22.56 -9.07 28.82
C PRO A 544 -23.09 -8.27 30.02
N GLU A 545 -22.90 -6.95 30.00
CA GLU A 545 -23.18 -6.02 31.11
C GLU A 545 -22.38 -6.29 32.41
N GLY A 546 -21.47 -7.26 32.38
CA GLY A 546 -20.53 -7.54 33.45
C GLY A 546 -19.51 -6.41 33.61
N LYS A 547 -18.98 -6.26 34.83
CA LYS A 547 -18.04 -5.21 35.18
C LYS A 547 -16.68 -5.76 35.54
N ALA A 548 -15.64 -5.06 35.13
CA ALA A 548 -14.27 -5.24 35.59
C ALA A 548 -13.76 -3.95 36.24
N LEU A 549 -13.02 -4.08 37.34
CA LEU A 549 -12.29 -2.97 37.95
C LEU A 549 -10.82 -3.07 37.53
N ILE A 550 -10.25 -2.01 36.96
CA ILE A 550 -8.86 -1.97 36.47
C ILE A 550 -8.15 -0.81 37.17
N ALA A 551 -7.01 -1.11 37.79
CA ALA A 551 -6.11 -0.14 38.37
C ALA A 551 -5.06 0.33 37.35
N ALA A 552 -4.67 1.60 37.42
CA ALA A 552 -3.68 2.21 36.57
C ALA A 552 -2.82 3.20 37.37
N TRP A 553 -1.57 3.39 36.98
CA TRP A 553 -0.62 4.23 37.73
C TRP A 553 0.45 4.87 36.86
N ALA A 554 1.05 5.96 37.34
CA ALA A 554 2.21 6.58 36.74
C ALA A 554 3.14 7.17 37.79
N THR A 555 4.46 7.10 37.59
CA THR A 555 5.41 7.84 38.43
C THR A 555 5.60 9.23 37.86
N LEU A 556 5.21 10.26 38.62
CA LEU A 556 5.30 11.66 38.24
C LEU A 556 6.63 12.27 38.72
N PRO A 557 7.35 13.02 37.87
CA PRO A 557 8.48 13.81 38.31
C PRO A 557 8.02 14.96 39.23
N ARG A 558 8.93 15.47 40.08
CA ARG A 558 8.63 16.62 40.94
C ARG A 558 8.21 17.88 40.18
N SER A 559 8.63 18.01 38.92
CA SER A 559 8.29 19.11 38.04
C SER A 559 6.88 19.02 37.44
N PHE A 560 6.23 17.87 37.54
CA PHE A 560 4.88 17.68 37.00
C PHE A 560 3.88 18.51 37.79
N GLU A 561 3.10 19.32 37.08
CA GLU A 561 2.11 20.20 37.68
C GLU A 561 0.79 19.45 37.95
N VAL A 562 0.36 19.44 39.22
CA VAL A 562 -0.76 18.61 39.69
C VAL A 562 -2.04 19.40 40.02
N THR A 563 -2.04 20.70 39.78
CA THR A 563 -3.21 21.56 40.02
C THR A 563 -4.16 21.59 38.82
N ASP A 564 -3.60 21.57 37.61
CA ASP A 564 -4.34 21.51 36.35
C ASP A 564 -3.61 20.57 35.38
N TYR A 565 -4.14 19.36 35.29
CA TYR A 565 -3.63 18.30 34.42
C TYR A 565 -4.79 17.50 33.81
N GLN A 566 -4.52 16.89 32.65
CA GLN A 566 -5.48 16.08 31.94
C GLN A 566 -5.02 14.62 31.88
N LEU A 567 -5.97 13.69 32.01
CA LEU A 567 -5.81 12.29 31.64
C LEU A 567 -6.29 12.11 30.20
N VAL A 568 -5.39 11.75 29.29
CA VAL A 568 -5.75 11.34 27.94
C VAL A 568 -5.83 9.83 27.89
N LEU A 569 -7.03 9.29 27.70
CA LEU A 569 -7.35 7.86 27.68
C LEU A 569 -7.75 7.43 26.26
N GLY A 570 -7.40 6.21 25.88
CA GLY A 570 -7.91 5.57 24.68
C GLY A 570 -7.61 4.08 24.63
N GLU A 571 -7.90 3.46 23.49
CA GLU A 571 -7.53 2.06 23.25
C GLU A 571 -6.03 1.97 22.91
N ALA A 572 -5.34 0.97 23.42
CA ALA A 572 -3.94 0.72 23.11
C ALA A 572 -3.80 -0.35 22.01
N ILE A 573 -3.08 -0.01 20.95
CA ILE A 573 -2.64 -0.95 19.91
C ILE A 573 -1.12 -1.17 20.01
N SER A 574 -0.66 -2.36 19.63
CA SER A 574 0.78 -2.65 19.63
C SER A 574 1.48 -1.80 18.56
N ALA A 575 2.59 -1.16 18.93
CA ALA A 575 3.44 -0.45 17.98
C ALA A 575 4.00 -1.45 16.96
N ALA A 576 3.77 -1.19 15.67
CA ALA A 576 4.49 -1.85 14.61
C ALA A 576 5.95 -1.37 14.69
N THR A 577 6.91 -2.29 14.59
CA THR A 577 8.34 -1.98 14.59
C THR A 577 8.67 -1.09 13.40
N SER A 578 8.61 0.23 13.59
CA SER A 578 9.04 1.21 12.61
C SER A 578 10.55 1.39 12.77
N THR A 579 11.34 1.06 11.76
CA THR A 579 12.75 1.41 11.73
C THR A 579 12.86 2.94 11.64
N PRO A 580 13.57 3.62 12.56
CA PRO A 580 13.78 5.05 12.49
C PRO A 580 14.44 5.45 11.16
N PRO A 581 14.24 6.69 10.67
CA PRO A 581 15.01 7.20 9.54
C PRO A 581 16.50 7.15 9.88
N PRO A 582 17.38 6.79 8.94
CA PRO A 582 18.82 6.83 9.20
C PRO A 582 19.21 8.26 9.59
N ALA A 583 19.75 8.42 10.80
CA ALA A 583 20.45 9.64 11.16
C ALA A 583 21.55 9.85 10.11
N SER A 584 21.67 11.08 9.61
CA SER A 584 22.69 11.50 8.66
C SER A 584 24.08 11.09 9.15
N GLY A 585 24.60 10.00 8.59
CA GLY A 585 25.94 9.51 8.87
C GLY A 585 26.89 10.03 7.81
N ASP A 586 27.74 10.98 8.22
CA ASP A 586 29.00 11.24 7.54
C ASP A 586 29.81 9.94 7.48
N GLY A 587 30.36 9.68 6.29
CA GLY A 587 31.06 8.45 5.99
C GLY A 587 32.36 8.29 6.76
N SER A 588 32.58 7.10 7.31
CA SER A 588 33.89 6.48 7.36
C SER A 588 33.73 4.98 7.58
N GLY A 589 34.30 4.20 6.66
CA GLY A 589 34.17 2.75 6.64
C GLY A 589 34.98 2.04 7.71
N SER A 590 34.52 0.84 8.09
CA SER A 590 35.41 -0.25 8.47
C SER A 590 34.69 -1.59 8.37
N THR A 591 35.47 -2.55 7.92
CA THR A 591 35.17 -3.91 7.46
C THR A 591 34.87 -4.87 8.62
N GLY A 592 33.93 -5.79 8.39
CA GLY A 592 34.01 -7.22 8.72
C GLY A 592 34.13 -7.65 10.20
N GLY A 593 33.09 -8.30 10.71
CA GLY A 593 33.16 -9.09 11.94
C GLY A 593 31.92 -9.96 12.14
N SER A 594 31.97 -11.19 11.64
CA SER A 594 31.04 -12.27 11.97
C SER A 594 31.24 -12.69 13.43
N SER A 595 30.17 -12.70 14.23
CA SER A 595 30.14 -13.46 15.48
C SER A 595 28.76 -14.05 15.75
N THR A 596 28.69 -15.38 15.66
CA THR A 596 27.68 -16.25 16.25
C THR A 596 27.86 -16.33 17.77
N GLY A 597 26.79 -16.19 18.55
CA GLY A 597 26.72 -16.44 19.98
C GLY A 597 25.36 -16.01 20.54
N SER A 598 24.42 -16.94 20.70
CA SER A 598 24.12 -17.69 21.94
C SER A 598 23.17 -16.95 22.87
N GLY A 599 22.03 -17.60 23.14
CA GLY A 599 20.93 -17.08 23.93
C GLY A 599 21.33 -16.70 25.35
N GLY A 600 20.90 -15.50 25.74
CA GLY A 600 20.80 -15.07 27.13
C GLY A 600 19.38 -14.55 27.35
N SER A 601 18.60 -15.29 28.13
CA SER A 601 17.32 -14.81 28.67
C SER A 601 17.63 -13.70 29.66
N SER A 602 17.43 -12.45 29.25
CA SER A 602 17.35 -11.31 30.15
C SER A 602 15.87 -10.98 30.36
N THR A 603 15.35 -11.31 31.54
CA THR A 603 14.13 -10.73 32.09
C THR A 603 14.35 -9.24 32.33
N GLY A 604 14.24 -8.45 31.26
CA GLY A 604 14.02 -7.01 31.31
C GLY A 604 12.55 -6.76 31.05
N SER A 605 11.90 -6.01 31.95
CA SER A 605 10.51 -5.58 31.82
C SER A 605 10.35 -4.71 30.56
N GLU A 606 9.97 -5.32 29.44
CA GLU A 606 9.51 -4.60 28.26
C GLU A 606 8.12 -4.02 28.54
N THR A 607 8.06 -2.82 29.12
CA THR A 607 6.87 -1.98 29.00
C THR A 607 6.79 -1.45 27.58
N ALA A 608 6.24 -2.26 26.67
CA ALA A 608 5.84 -1.77 25.36
C ALA A 608 4.70 -0.76 25.56
N SER A 609 5.02 0.53 25.51
CA SER A 609 4.01 1.60 25.45
C SER A 609 3.19 1.41 24.16
N GLY A 610 1.97 0.91 24.30
CA GLY A 610 1.03 0.80 23.19
C GLY A 610 0.67 2.19 22.66
N ILE A 611 0.43 2.27 21.36
CA ILE A 611 -0.03 3.50 20.72
C ILE A 611 -1.50 3.69 21.05
N ILE A 612 -1.85 4.88 21.55
CA ILE A 612 -3.23 5.20 21.92
C ILE A 612 -4.02 5.57 20.68
N VAL A 613 -5.24 5.05 20.55
CA VAL A 613 -6.16 5.37 19.47
C VAL A 613 -7.51 5.80 20.04
N ARG A 614 -8.25 6.60 19.25
CA ARG A 614 -9.52 7.24 19.68
C ARG A 614 -9.38 7.96 21.02
N PRO A 615 -8.43 8.89 21.16
CA PRO A 615 -8.15 9.53 22.44
C PRO A 615 -9.34 10.37 22.91
N ALA A 616 -9.54 10.40 24.22
CA ALA A 616 -10.40 11.35 24.92
C ALA A 616 -9.62 11.92 26.12
N ALA A 617 -9.68 13.24 26.29
CA ALA A 617 -9.02 13.94 27.38
C ALA A 617 -10.02 14.24 28.49
N TYR A 618 -9.59 14.10 29.74
CA TYR A 618 -10.38 14.38 30.93
C TYR A 618 -9.60 15.32 31.83
N SER A 619 -10.15 16.50 32.13
CA SER A 619 -9.54 17.37 33.15
C SER A 619 -9.75 16.77 34.53
N LEU A 620 -8.66 16.65 35.30
CA LEU A 620 -8.67 16.12 36.67
C LEU A 620 -8.43 17.22 37.72
N ALA A 621 -8.55 18.49 37.32
CA ALA A 621 -8.25 19.67 38.15
C ALA A 621 -8.93 19.62 39.53
N GLY A 622 -8.14 19.81 40.59
CA GLY A 622 -8.61 19.89 41.98
C GLY A 622 -9.33 18.66 42.55
N SER A 623 -9.51 17.58 41.78
CA SER A 623 -10.50 16.54 42.08
C SER A 623 -9.91 15.30 42.76
N VAL A 624 -8.63 15.35 43.17
CA VAL A 624 -8.12 14.29 44.02
C VAL A 624 -7.10 14.70 45.07
N THR A 625 -7.64 15.03 46.24
CA THR A 625 -7.08 14.52 47.47
C THR A 625 -8.14 13.64 48.09
N ASP A 626 -7.90 12.34 48.21
CA ASP A 626 -8.62 11.55 49.21
C ASP A 626 -8.41 12.26 50.55
N VAL A 627 -9.43 12.99 50.99
CA VAL A 627 -9.41 13.56 52.34
C VAL A 627 -9.67 12.39 53.25
N ALA A 628 -8.64 12.02 54.03
CA ALA A 628 -8.75 10.95 55.01
C ALA A 628 -10.02 11.16 55.85
N THR A 629 -10.95 10.21 55.78
CA THR A 629 -12.17 10.27 56.57
C THR A 629 -11.88 9.98 58.03
N THR A 630 -12.70 10.49 58.93
CA THR A 630 -12.68 10.10 60.35
C THR A 630 -13.61 8.92 60.63
N ASP A 631 -14.49 8.57 59.69
CA ASP A 631 -15.29 7.35 59.75
C ASP A 631 -14.45 6.15 59.35
N LEU A 632 -14.57 5.04 60.08
CA LEU A 632 -13.88 3.79 59.79
C LEU A 632 -14.81 2.73 59.21
N LYS A 633 -16.00 3.13 58.77
CA LYS A 633 -16.97 2.27 58.08
C LYS A 633 -16.87 2.46 56.57
N GLN A 634 -17.09 1.38 55.83
CA GLN A 634 -17.16 1.34 54.36
C GLN A 634 -15.95 1.99 53.65
N LEU A 635 -14.75 1.81 54.20
CA LEU A 635 -13.50 2.22 53.59
C LEU A 635 -13.22 1.38 52.35
N ARG A 636 -13.20 2.02 51.18
CA ARG A 636 -12.90 1.38 49.90
C ARG A 636 -11.40 1.14 49.74
N ILE A 637 -11.02 -0.10 49.42
CA ILE A 637 -9.63 -0.51 49.13
C ILE A 637 -9.66 -1.46 47.94
N GLY A 638 -9.39 -0.94 46.74
CA GLY A 638 -9.61 -1.66 45.49
C GLY A 638 -11.04 -2.20 45.39
N ALA A 639 -11.20 -3.51 45.22
CA ALA A 639 -12.50 -4.18 45.17
C ALA A 639 -13.07 -4.61 46.54
N TYR A 640 -12.52 -4.10 47.64
CA TYR A 640 -12.96 -4.44 48.99
C TYR A 640 -13.52 -3.23 49.75
N MET A 641 -14.51 -3.50 50.59
CA MET A 641 -15.06 -2.55 51.56
C MET A 641 -14.71 -3.00 52.97
N LEU A 642 -13.90 -2.21 53.67
CA LEU A 642 -13.47 -2.44 55.05
C LEU A 642 -14.29 -1.59 56.02
N SER A 643 -14.79 -2.20 57.09
CA SER A 643 -15.33 -1.48 58.24
C SER A 643 -14.65 -1.94 59.51
N LEU A 644 -14.24 -1.01 60.38
CA LEU A 644 -13.67 -1.30 61.70
C LEU A 644 -14.62 -0.81 62.80
N SER A 645 -14.77 -1.61 63.86
CA SER A 645 -15.55 -1.28 65.07
C SER A 645 -14.88 -1.83 66.34
N LYS A 646 -15.39 -1.48 67.52
CA LYS A 646 -14.89 -1.95 68.82
C LYS A 646 -13.38 -1.75 68.99
N ILE A 647 -12.89 -0.55 68.73
CA ILE A 647 -11.46 -0.26 68.61
C ILE A 647 -10.87 0.09 69.98
N GLY A 648 -9.82 -0.61 70.40
CA GLY A 648 -9.08 -0.34 71.63
C GLY A 648 -7.62 -0.73 71.54
N LEU A 649 -6.73 0.07 72.14
CA LEU A 649 -5.29 -0.18 72.17
C LEU A 649 -4.83 -0.52 73.59
N PHE A 650 -4.10 -1.62 73.70
CA PHE A 650 -3.60 -2.17 74.96
C PHE A 650 -2.14 -2.58 74.81
N TYR A 651 -1.45 -2.78 75.93
CA TYR A 651 -0.18 -3.49 75.91
C TYR A 651 -0.40 -4.97 75.58
N ASN A 652 0.52 -5.54 74.79
CA ASN A 652 0.58 -6.98 74.56
C ASN A 652 1.40 -7.62 75.68
N VAL A 653 0.74 -8.24 76.65
CA VAL A 653 1.40 -8.88 77.80
C VAL A 653 1.58 -10.38 77.54
N LYS A 654 2.83 -10.84 77.67
CA LYS A 654 3.27 -12.23 77.60
C LYS A 654 3.68 -12.70 79.01
N ASP A 655 3.36 -13.94 79.36
CA ASP A 655 3.78 -14.58 80.62
C ASP A 655 3.51 -13.73 81.89
N ALA A 656 2.28 -13.20 81.99
CA ALA A 656 1.72 -12.42 83.09
C ALA A 656 2.32 -11.03 83.40
N TYR A 657 3.59 -10.75 83.04
CA TYR A 657 4.24 -9.48 83.37
C TYR A 657 5.11 -8.87 82.26
N ALA A 658 5.52 -9.63 81.24
CA ALA A 658 6.41 -9.13 80.19
C ALA A 658 5.60 -8.42 79.11
N ILE A 659 5.94 -7.18 78.77
CA ILE A 659 5.31 -6.46 77.66
C ILE A 659 6.12 -6.70 76.39
N ASP A 660 5.50 -7.31 75.39
CA ASP A 660 6.13 -7.70 74.12
C ASP A 660 5.72 -6.76 72.97
N GLY A 661 5.01 -5.68 73.26
CA GLY A 661 4.56 -4.70 72.27
C GLY A 661 3.17 -4.13 72.55
N LEU A 662 2.48 -3.72 71.49
CA LEU A 662 1.09 -3.25 71.53
C LEU A 662 0.14 -4.24 70.89
N LYS A 663 -1.09 -4.29 71.41
CA LYS A 663 -2.22 -5.02 70.85
C LYS A 663 -3.34 -4.02 70.54
N LEU A 664 -3.63 -3.84 69.26
CA LEU A 664 -4.83 -3.16 68.80
C LEU A 664 -5.93 -4.21 68.61
N GLN A 665 -6.95 -4.13 69.46
CA GLN A 665 -8.14 -4.96 69.42
C GLN A 665 -9.23 -4.23 68.63
N THR A 666 -9.84 -4.91 67.66
CA THR A 666 -10.94 -4.38 66.84
C THR A 666 -11.78 -5.54 66.29
N ASN A 667 -12.98 -5.21 65.81
CA ASN A 667 -13.74 -6.08 64.93
C ASN A 667 -13.72 -5.49 63.52
N TYR A 668 -13.59 -6.33 62.51
CA TYR A 668 -13.63 -5.89 61.12
C TYR A 668 -14.68 -6.63 60.29
N SER A 669 -15.23 -5.92 59.32
CA SER A 669 -15.97 -6.51 58.20
C SER A 669 -15.22 -6.19 56.92
N LEU A 670 -14.84 -7.22 56.16
CA LEU A 670 -14.21 -7.09 54.85
C LEU A 670 -15.10 -7.80 53.83
N LEU A 671 -15.71 -7.01 52.95
CA LEU A 671 -16.61 -7.53 51.92
C LEU A 671 -16.04 -7.22 50.55
N ARG A 672 -15.91 -8.24 49.70
CA ARG A 672 -15.60 -8.04 48.29
C ARG A 672 -16.81 -7.44 47.59
N ASP A 673 -16.58 -6.45 46.76
CA ASP A 673 -17.60 -5.84 45.93
C ASP A 673 -18.01 -6.80 44.81
N SER A 674 -19.16 -7.45 45.00
CA SER A 674 -19.67 -8.48 44.10
C SER A 674 -20.18 -7.93 42.76
N GLN A 675 -20.19 -6.60 42.56
CA GLN A 675 -20.56 -6.02 41.27
C GLN A 675 -19.50 -6.26 40.20
N TYR A 676 -18.26 -6.58 40.60
CA TYR A 676 -17.13 -6.81 39.69
C TYR A 676 -16.89 -8.32 39.48
N GLU A 677 -17.04 -8.78 38.25
CA GLU A 677 -16.70 -10.15 37.84
C GLU A 677 -15.19 -10.37 37.84
N ALA A 678 -14.42 -9.32 37.54
CA ALA A 678 -12.97 -9.34 37.51
C ALA A 678 -12.36 -8.06 38.09
N VAL A 679 -11.18 -8.19 38.69
CA VAL A 679 -10.44 -7.09 39.31
C VAL A 679 -8.97 -7.25 38.91
N ALA A 680 -8.44 -6.25 38.21
CA ALA A 680 -7.05 -6.21 37.80
C ALA A 680 -6.29 -5.18 38.66
N GLY A 681 -5.30 -5.65 39.42
CA GLY A 681 -4.54 -4.84 40.39
C GLY A 681 -4.74 -5.35 41.82
N THR A 682 -3.66 -5.33 42.62
CA THR A 682 -3.66 -5.85 43.99
C THR A 682 -3.38 -4.73 44.98
N HIS A 683 -4.26 -4.59 45.97
CA HIS A 683 -4.13 -3.62 47.05
C HIS A 683 -3.75 -4.31 48.36
N LYS A 684 -3.04 -3.57 49.20
CA LYS A 684 -2.77 -3.94 50.60
C LYS A 684 -3.35 -2.90 51.54
N LEU A 685 -3.64 -3.32 52.76
CA LEU A 685 -4.04 -2.46 53.86
C LEU A 685 -2.85 -2.26 54.78
N VAL A 686 -2.56 -1.02 55.18
CA VAL A 686 -1.66 -0.74 56.31
C VAL A 686 -2.46 -0.13 57.44
N VAL A 687 -2.37 -0.75 58.62
CA VAL A 687 -2.92 -0.21 59.86
C VAL A 687 -1.78 0.34 60.67
N GLU A 688 -1.87 1.61 61.05
CA GLU A 688 -0.84 2.31 61.82
C GLU A 688 -1.43 2.97 63.06
N VAL A 689 -0.72 2.84 64.16
CA VAL A 689 -1.02 3.48 65.43
C VAL A 689 0.08 4.49 65.71
N VAL A 690 -0.31 5.75 65.93
CA VAL A 690 0.60 6.84 66.31
C VAL A 690 0.23 7.34 67.70
N ASN A 691 1.10 7.11 68.69
CA ASN A 691 0.87 7.64 70.03
C ASN A 691 0.86 9.18 70.01
N GLN A 692 0.01 9.82 70.82
CA GLN A 692 -0.15 11.27 70.78
C GLN A 692 0.61 12.03 71.89
N ASP A 693 1.64 11.41 72.48
CA ASP A 693 2.60 12.09 73.34
C ASP A 693 3.62 12.95 72.55
N ALA A 694 4.64 13.48 73.22
CA ALA A 694 5.67 14.28 72.58
C ALA A 694 6.60 13.45 71.67
N GLY A 695 6.70 12.14 71.89
CA GLY A 695 7.54 11.23 71.11
C GLY A 695 6.91 10.75 69.80
N LYS A 696 5.57 10.79 69.69
CA LYS A 696 4.82 10.44 68.47
C LYS A 696 5.20 9.08 67.86
N LEU A 697 5.50 8.09 68.69
CA LEU A 697 5.85 6.74 68.23
C LEU A 697 4.78 6.19 67.27
N ALA A 698 5.19 5.78 66.09
CA ALA A 698 4.34 5.19 65.06
C ALA A 698 4.70 3.71 64.84
N LEU A 699 3.70 2.83 64.89
CA LEU A 699 3.84 1.40 64.60
C LEU A 699 2.83 1.01 63.54
N SER A 700 3.25 0.30 62.51
CA SER A 700 2.40 -0.09 61.40
C SER A 700 2.51 -1.58 61.06
N LYS A 701 1.42 -2.15 60.56
CA LYS A 701 1.39 -3.53 60.06
C LYS A 701 0.61 -3.61 58.75
N THR A 702 1.15 -4.39 57.80
CA THR A 702 0.61 -4.55 56.46
C THR A 702 -0.19 -5.85 56.35
N TYR A 703 -1.30 -5.78 55.63
CA TYR A 703 -2.21 -6.89 55.39
C TYR A 703 -2.57 -7.01 53.91
N GLN A 704 -2.58 -8.23 53.41
CA GLN A 704 -3.20 -8.60 52.16
C GLN A 704 -4.72 -8.76 52.36
N LEU A 705 -5.50 -8.56 51.30
CA LEU A 705 -6.95 -8.62 51.36
C LEU A 705 -7.48 -9.84 50.61
N GLY A 706 -8.38 -10.60 51.26
CA GLY A 706 -9.04 -11.76 50.67
C GLY A 706 -8.13 -13.00 50.63
N VAL A 707 -7.56 -13.28 49.47
CA VAL A 707 -6.70 -14.46 49.23
C VAL A 707 -5.23 -14.02 49.22
N GLY A 708 -4.40 -14.72 49.99
CA GLY A 708 -2.97 -14.42 50.06
C GLY A 708 -2.26 -14.66 48.72
N VAL A 709 -1.34 -13.76 48.36
CA VAL A 709 -0.42 -13.88 47.24
C VAL A 709 0.72 -14.82 47.63
N GLN A 710 0.98 -15.81 46.78
CA GLN A 710 2.04 -16.80 47.01
C GLN A 710 3.42 -16.12 47.10
N GLY A 711 4.16 -16.39 48.18
CA GLY A 711 5.50 -15.82 48.42
C GLY A 711 5.52 -14.52 49.23
N SER A 712 4.37 -13.93 49.54
CA SER A 712 4.28 -12.77 50.44
C SER A 712 4.37 -13.18 51.92
N GLN A 713 5.08 -12.39 52.72
CA GLN A 713 5.20 -12.55 54.18
C GLN A 713 4.13 -11.77 54.96
N ASP A 714 3.34 -10.94 54.27
CA ASP A 714 2.29 -10.13 54.90
C ASP A 714 1.10 -11.01 55.33
N ASP A 715 0.52 -10.71 56.47
CA ASP A 715 -0.69 -11.39 56.97
C ASP A 715 -1.89 -11.16 56.02
N VAL A 716 -2.88 -12.06 56.03
CA VAL A 716 -4.06 -11.97 55.16
C VAL A 716 -5.32 -11.70 55.98
N LEU A 717 -6.04 -10.63 55.64
CA LEU A 717 -7.39 -10.38 56.11
C LEU A 717 -8.40 -11.14 55.25
N LYS A 718 -9.10 -12.09 55.86
CA LYS A 718 -10.13 -12.90 55.19
C LYS A 718 -11.44 -12.13 55.08
N GLU A 719 -12.20 -12.40 54.03
CA GLU A 719 -13.55 -11.89 53.84
C GLU A 719 -14.49 -12.39 54.95
N GLY A 720 -15.39 -11.53 55.42
CA GLY A 720 -16.35 -11.85 56.47
C GLY A 720 -16.88 -10.60 57.19
N SER A 721 -17.80 -10.80 58.12
CA SER A 721 -18.49 -9.74 58.85
C SER A 721 -18.30 -9.87 60.36
N ASP A 722 -18.04 -8.73 61.03
CA ASP A 722 -17.83 -8.62 62.49
C ASP A 722 -16.82 -9.63 63.05
N LEU A 723 -15.74 -9.88 62.31
CA LEU A 723 -14.68 -10.79 62.71
C LEU A 723 -13.78 -10.14 63.75
N ASP A 724 -13.50 -10.85 64.84
CA ASP A 724 -12.55 -10.41 65.86
C ASP A 724 -11.12 -10.36 65.29
N PHE A 725 -10.43 -9.25 65.53
CA PHE A 725 -9.11 -9.00 64.97
C PHE A 725 -8.19 -8.32 65.97
N ASN A 726 -7.06 -8.98 66.22
CA ASN A 726 -6.01 -8.48 67.09
C ASN A 726 -4.76 -8.22 66.25
N ILE A 727 -4.39 -6.96 66.14
CA ILE A 727 -3.15 -6.53 65.48
C ILE A 727 -2.08 -6.43 66.56
N LEU A 728 -1.06 -7.27 66.44
CA LEU A 728 0.10 -7.27 67.33
C LEU A 728 1.24 -6.49 66.68
N PHE A 729 1.71 -5.46 67.37
CA PHE A 729 2.91 -4.70 67.03
C PHE A 729 4.02 -5.10 68.01
N SER A 730 4.87 -6.04 67.61
CA SER A 730 5.95 -6.56 68.47
C SER A 730 7.05 -5.53 68.65
N ASP A 731 7.30 -5.13 69.89
CA ASP A 731 8.40 -4.25 70.30
C ASP A 731 8.63 -4.46 71.80
N PRO A 732 9.60 -5.31 72.22
CA PRO A 732 9.86 -5.60 73.62
C PRO A 732 10.26 -4.37 74.46
N GLU A 733 10.69 -3.29 73.82
CA GLU A 733 11.11 -2.05 74.49
C GLU A 733 9.99 -1.00 74.53
N ILE A 734 8.76 -1.35 74.12
CA ILE A 734 7.65 -0.41 73.91
C ILE A 734 7.36 0.49 75.11
N GLN A 735 7.49 -0.03 76.34
CA GLN A 735 7.25 0.72 77.57
C GLN A 735 8.22 1.89 77.75
N SER A 736 9.46 1.75 77.28
CA SER A 736 10.47 2.81 77.35
C SER A 736 10.26 3.90 76.29
N LYS A 737 9.58 3.54 75.20
CA LYS A 737 9.35 4.41 74.03
C LYS A 737 8.08 5.26 74.14
N ILE A 738 7.15 4.89 75.03
CA ILE A 738 5.89 5.62 75.26
C ILE A 738 5.98 6.43 76.55
N GLN A 739 5.84 7.75 76.45
CA GLN A 739 5.94 8.67 77.58
C GLN A 739 4.61 8.81 78.32
N THR A 740 3.50 8.88 77.58
CA THR A 740 2.15 8.94 78.17
C THR A 740 1.14 8.14 77.34
N ASN A 741 0.23 7.45 78.04
CA ASN A 741 -0.86 6.65 77.47
C ASN A 741 -2.19 7.42 77.51
N SER A 742 -2.25 8.61 76.89
CA SER A 742 -3.46 9.43 76.89
C SER A 742 -4.35 9.14 75.67
N LYS A 743 -3.85 9.48 74.48
CA LYS A 743 -4.53 9.28 73.21
C LYS A 743 -3.59 8.66 72.18
N TYR A 744 -4.15 7.96 71.21
CA TYR A 744 -3.45 7.50 70.03
C TYR A 744 -4.28 7.84 68.79
N LYS A 745 -3.62 7.91 67.65
CA LYS A 745 -4.24 8.13 66.35
C LYS A 745 -4.13 6.84 65.54
N LEU A 746 -5.28 6.32 65.10
CA LEU A 746 -5.36 5.19 64.19
C LEU A 746 -5.41 5.74 62.77
N ASN A 747 -4.43 5.37 61.98
CA ASN A 747 -4.33 5.69 60.56
C ASN A 747 -4.53 4.40 59.76
N ILE A 748 -5.44 4.46 58.80
CA ILE A 748 -5.70 3.40 57.86
C ILE A 748 -5.20 3.85 56.50
N TYR A 749 -4.40 3.00 55.88
CA TYR A 749 -3.84 3.27 54.57
C TYR A 749 -4.18 2.20 53.55
N ASP A 750 -4.51 2.67 52.35
CA ASP A 750 -4.50 1.87 51.13
C ASP A 750 -3.08 1.90 50.56
N VAL A 751 -2.57 0.75 50.11
CA VAL A 751 -1.24 0.61 49.53
C VAL A 751 -1.33 -0.05 48.16
N PHE A 752 -0.80 0.63 47.16
CA PHE A 752 -0.71 0.17 45.78
C PHE A 752 0.66 0.52 45.19
N GLN A 753 1.36 -0.43 44.56
CA GLN A 753 2.71 -0.26 43.99
C GLN A 753 3.66 0.48 44.97
N ASP A 754 3.69 0.00 46.21
CA ASP A 754 4.47 0.55 47.35
C ASP A 754 4.14 2.00 47.76
N SER A 755 3.13 2.61 47.15
CA SER A 755 2.64 3.94 47.49
C SER A 755 1.54 3.84 48.56
N LYS A 756 1.69 4.58 49.66
CA LYS A 756 0.82 4.53 50.85
C LYS A 756 -0.09 5.76 50.93
N ILE A 757 -1.39 5.54 51.14
CA ILE A 757 -2.44 6.57 50.98
C ILE A 757 -3.29 6.60 52.23
N LEU A 758 -3.35 7.73 52.92
CA LEU A 758 -4.17 7.83 54.13
C LEU A 758 -5.65 7.90 53.76
N ILE A 759 -6.38 6.80 53.91
CA ILE A 759 -7.81 6.73 53.59
C ILE A 759 -8.69 7.04 54.80
N ALA A 760 -8.21 6.75 56.02
CA ALA A 760 -8.92 7.12 57.22
C ALA A 760 -7.99 7.42 58.39
N SER A 761 -8.42 8.31 59.28
CA SER A 761 -7.62 8.79 60.38
C SER A 761 -8.49 9.26 61.54
N LYS A 762 -8.46 8.55 62.68
CA LYS A 762 -9.27 8.88 63.86
C LYS A 762 -8.48 8.74 65.15
N GLN A 763 -8.73 9.65 66.09
CA GLN A 763 -8.07 9.66 67.39
C GLN A 763 -8.93 8.96 68.45
N TYR A 764 -8.28 8.19 69.31
CA TYR A 764 -8.88 7.38 70.36
C TYR A 764 -8.15 7.58 71.68
N SER A 765 -8.80 7.25 72.79
CA SER A 765 -8.17 7.17 74.11
C SER A 765 -7.62 5.77 74.34
N TRP A 766 -6.48 5.69 75.04
CA TRP A 766 -5.91 4.39 75.45
C TRP A 766 -6.85 3.63 76.39
N PHE A 767 -6.75 2.30 76.36
CA PHE A 767 -7.44 1.37 77.28
C PHE A 767 -8.97 1.42 77.30
N LEU A 768 -9.57 2.21 76.40
CA LEU A 768 -11.01 2.27 76.18
C LEU A 768 -11.32 1.61 74.83
N ILE A 769 -12.43 0.87 74.79
CA ILE A 769 -12.98 0.31 73.57
C ILE A 769 -14.06 1.27 73.08
N ASP A 770 -13.82 1.96 71.97
CA ASP A 770 -14.84 2.77 71.29
C ASP A 770 -15.80 1.83 70.55
N LYS A 771 -17.10 1.94 70.83
CA LYS A 771 -18.11 0.99 70.34
C LYS A 771 -18.46 1.21 68.86
#